data_AF-A0A8D2M7H0-F1
#
_entry.id   AF-A0A8D2M7H0-F1
#
_cell.length_a   1.000
_cell.length_b   1.000
_cell.length_c   1.000
_cell.angle_alpha   90.00
_cell.angle_beta   90.00
_cell.angle_gamma   90.00
#
_symmetry.space_group_name_H-M   'P 1'
#
loop_
_entity.id
_entity.type
_entity.pdbx_description
1 polymer ?
#
loop_
_entity_poly.entity_id
_entity_poly.type
_entity_poly.pdbx_seq_one_letter_code
_entity_poly.pdbx_strand_id
1 'polypeptide(L)'
;GVGMRELLQLLFLLLWQPDSPSALPTEHSLPLPQVHAWEISDQLLQIHQDVESCYFAAQTMKMKIQTSFYELPTDSHASLRDSLLSHIQNLKDLSPVIVTQLALAIADLALQMASWKGCVQTLVEKLWLPGAGAALQCHWRIPSPLQVTGREIGGSGAAGPCATTVWHSSSDTHLWCCHCCHPGPGFLFLHRDHCCSEGIAMFCYSVTKCCIFLSKQVVEISFNFWYRLGEHLYKTDDAVIHSIFKAYIQRLLHALARHCQLDSDHEGVPEETDDFGEFRMRVSDLVKDLIFLVGSVECFAQLYATLKDGNPPWEVTEAVLFIMASIAKSVDQENNPTLVEVLEGVVRLPESVHTAVRYTSIELVGEMSEVVDRNPQFLDPVLGYLMKGLCDRRLASAAAKAIHNICSVCRDHMAQHFSGLLEIARALDSFALSPEAAVGLLKGTALVLARLPLEKISECLSELCAVQVLALKKLLSQEPSNGLSSDPTVPLDRLAVIFRHTNPIVENGQVHPCQKVIQEIWPVLSETLNKHSADNRIVERCCRRWGAFLSPQMVNVYREHQHSCFLYLGSILVDEYGMEEGCRQGLLDMLQALCIPTFQLLEQPNGLQNHPDTVDDLFRLAARFIQRSPITLLRSQVMIPILQWAIAATTLDHRDANCSVMKFLRDLIHTGVANDHEEDFEVRKELINQVMTQLGQQLVNQLLQTCCFCLPPYTLPDVAEVLWEIMQIDRPTFCRWLENSLKGLPKETTGGAIQVTHKQLTDFHKQVTR
;
A
#
# COMPACT_ATOMS: atom_id res chain seq x y z
N GLY A 1 -4.83 -40.65 -33.51
CA GLY A 1 -4.40 -39.86 -34.68
C GLY A 1 -5.35 -38.73 -35.08
N VAL A 2 -6.22 -38.21 -34.19
CA VAL A 2 -7.07 -37.04 -34.46
C VAL A 2 -6.61 -35.82 -33.61
N GLY A 3 -6.30 -36.01 -32.33
CA GLY A 3 -5.91 -34.89 -31.44
C GLY A 3 -4.58 -34.18 -31.74
N MET A 4 -3.59 -34.83 -32.35
CA MET A 4 -2.28 -34.21 -32.64
C MET A 4 -2.33 -33.23 -33.81
N ARG A 5 -3.20 -33.49 -34.81
CA ARG A 5 -3.44 -32.56 -35.93
C ARG A 5 -4.17 -31.31 -35.45
N GLU A 6 -5.19 -31.47 -34.60
CA GLU A 6 -5.97 -30.35 -34.05
C GLU A 6 -5.12 -29.42 -33.17
N LEU A 7 -4.21 -29.98 -32.36
CA LEU A 7 -3.25 -29.22 -31.53
C LEU A 7 -2.24 -28.43 -32.37
N LEU A 8 -1.66 -29.05 -33.41
CA LEU A 8 -0.76 -28.37 -34.33
C LEU A 8 -1.48 -27.27 -35.11
N GLN A 9 -2.76 -27.46 -35.45
CA GLN A 9 -3.60 -26.45 -36.10
C GLN A 9 -3.91 -25.26 -35.18
N LEU A 10 -4.11 -25.51 -33.87
CA LEU A 10 -4.33 -24.49 -32.85
C LEU A 10 -3.05 -23.69 -32.53
N LEU A 11 -1.89 -24.37 -32.45
CA LEU A 11 -0.58 -23.71 -32.34
C LEU A 11 -0.29 -22.81 -33.55
N PHE A 12 -0.63 -23.28 -34.76
CA PHE A 12 -0.47 -22.50 -35.99
C PHE A 12 -1.38 -21.25 -36.01
N LEU A 13 -2.60 -21.33 -35.47
CA LEU A 13 -3.53 -20.19 -35.33
C LEU A 13 -3.05 -19.16 -34.31
N LEU A 14 -2.48 -19.60 -33.17
CA LEU A 14 -1.98 -18.72 -32.10
C LEU A 14 -0.72 -17.94 -32.49
N LEU A 15 0.15 -18.52 -33.33
CA LEU A 15 1.45 -17.91 -33.67
C LEU A 15 1.43 -17.06 -34.95
N TRP A 16 0.50 -17.32 -35.88
CA TRP A 16 0.54 -16.71 -37.23
C TRP A 16 -0.63 -15.77 -37.58
N GLN A 17 -1.64 -15.62 -36.71
CA GLN A 17 -2.75 -14.67 -36.89
C GLN A 17 -3.11 -13.91 -35.60
N PRO A 18 -2.33 -12.90 -35.19
CA PRO A 18 -2.63 -12.12 -33.99
C PRO A 18 -3.90 -11.24 -34.11
N ASP A 19 -4.37 -10.95 -35.33
CA ASP A 19 -5.46 -9.98 -35.56
C ASP A 19 -6.85 -10.60 -35.83
N SER A 20 -7.04 -11.92 -35.66
CA SER A 20 -8.36 -12.53 -35.78
C SER A 20 -9.11 -12.52 -34.44
N PRO A 21 -10.41 -12.16 -34.38
CA PRO A 21 -11.19 -12.20 -33.13
C PRO A 21 -11.39 -13.61 -32.56
N SER A 22 -10.91 -14.65 -33.26
CA SER A 22 -10.78 -16.04 -32.81
C SER A 22 -9.44 -16.36 -32.11
N ALA A 23 -8.46 -15.45 -32.11
CA ALA A 23 -7.13 -15.62 -31.50
C ALA A 23 -7.01 -15.05 -30.06
N LEU A 24 -8.14 -14.68 -29.44
CA LEU A 24 -8.22 -14.44 -28.00
C LEU A 24 -8.82 -15.64 -27.25
N PRO A 25 -8.09 -16.76 -27.07
CA PRO A 25 -8.20 -17.51 -25.84
C PRO A 25 -7.19 -16.92 -24.85
N THR A 26 -7.72 -16.27 -23.81
CA THR A 26 -7.04 -16.11 -22.51
C THR A 26 -6.21 -17.34 -22.14
N GLU A 27 -5.10 -17.18 -21.42
CA GLU A 27 -4.26 -18.28 -20.86
C GLU A 27 -5.05 -19.40 -20.13
N HIS A 28 -6.35 -19.19 -19.87
CA HIS A 28 -7.31 -20.13 -19.31
C HIS A 28 -8.04 -21.06 -20.31
N SER A 29 -7.78 -21.00 -21.62
CA SER A 29 -8.57 -21.71 -22.65
C SER A 29 -7.83 -22.87 -23.35
N LEU A 30 -7.00 -23.62 -22.63
CA LEU A 30 -6.57 -24.96 -23.04
C LEU A 30 -6.74 -25.96 -21.89
N PRO A 31 -7.96 -26.39 -21.54
CA PRO A 31 -8.11 -27.62 -20.78
C PRO A 31 -7.93 -28.78 -21.77
N LEU A 32 -6.68 -29.14 -22.07
CA LEU A 32 -6.41 -30.55 -22.34
C LEU A 32 -7.00 -31.32 -21.14
N PRO A 33 -7.77 -32.41 -21.33
CA PRO A 33 -8.21 -33.20 -20.19
C PRO A 33 -6.96 -33.54 -19.38
N GLN A 34 -6.92 -33.12 -18.10
CA GLN A 34 -5.70 -32.99 -17.29
C GLN A 34 -4.74 -34.19 -17.47
N VAL A 35 -5.27 -35.40 -17.60
CA VAL A 35 -4.49 -36.64 -17.71
C VAL A 35 -3.73 -36.80 -19.05
N HIS A 36 -4.25 -36.30 -20.18
CA HIS A 36 -3.62 -36.51 -21.50
C HIS A 36 -2.43 -35.57 -21.79
N ALA A 37 -2.28 -34.50 -21.01
CA ALA A 37 -1.20 -33.52 -21.21
C ALA A 37 0.19 -34.13 -21.01
N TRP A 38 0.34 -35.15 -20.15
CA TRP A 38 1.61 -35.86 -19.93
C TRP A 38 2.06 -36.60 -21.19
N GLU A 39 1.17 -37.41 -21.76
CA GLU A 39 1.47 -38.23 -22.95
C GLU A 39 1.69 -37.34 -24.19
N ILE A 40 0.86 -36.33 -24.39
CA ILE A 40 0.97 -35.41 -25.54
C ILE A 40 2.27 -34.62 -25.47
N SER A 41 2.65 -34.11 -24.29
CA SER A 41 3.89 -33.35 -24.15
C SER A 41 5.12 -34.24 -24.36
N ASP A 42 5.09 -35.48 -23.89
CA ASP A 42 6.18 -36.43 -24.14
C ASP A 42 6.30 -36.74 -25.64
N GLN A 43 5.18 -37.01 -26.33
CA GLN A 43 5.16 -37.27 -27.77
C GLN A 43 5.64 -36.07 -28.60
N LEU A 44 5.21 -34.85 -28.26
CA LEU A 44 5.68 -33.63 -28.94
C LEU A 44 7.19 -33.43 -28.77
N LEU A 45 7.70 -33.68 -27.56
CA LEU A 45 9.14 -33.65 -27.29
C LEU A 45 9.89 -34.79 -27.98
N GLN A 46 9.26 -35.93 -28.33
CA GLN A 46 9.90 -37.00 -29.10
C GLN A 46 9.94 -36.73 -30.61
N ILE A 47 8.90 -36.08 -31.16
CA ILE A 47 8.78 -35.83 -32.61
C ILE A 47 9.74 -34.73 -33.06
N HIS A 48 10.04 -33.75 -32.20
CA HIS A 48 10.94 -32.63 -32.51
C HIS A 48 10.56 -31.86 -33.78
N GLN A 49 9.26 -31.61 -34.00
CA GLN A 49 8.73 -31.06 -35.25
C GLN A 49 9.20 -29.63 -35.53
N ASP A 50 9.06 -28.74 -34.55
CA ASP A 50 9.43 -27.32 -34.61
C ASP A 50 9.73 -26.77 -33.20
N VAL A 51 10.28 -25.56 -33.13
CA VAL A 51 10.72 -24.94 -31.87
C VAL A 51 9.53 -24.65 -30.95
N GLU A 52 8.40 -24.24 -31.52
CA GLU A 52 7.23 -23.77 -30.82
C GLU A 52 6.45 -24.91 -30.16
N SER A 53 6.27 -26.03 -30.87
CA SER A 53 5.70 -27.27 -30.33
C SER A 53 6.56 -27.86 -29.21
N CYS A 54 7.89 -27.85 -29.37
CA CYS A 54 8.82 -28.31 -28.34
C CYS A 54 8.83 -27.39 -27.12
N TYR A 55 8.73 -26.07 -27.31
CA TYR A 55 8.62 -25.11 -26.20
C TYR A 55 7.33 -25.30 -25.42
N PHE A 56 6.18 -25.37 -26.11
CA PHE A 56 4.88 -25.62 -25.49
C PHE A 56 4.89 -26.92 -24.67
N ALA A 57 5.45 -27.99 -25.22
CA ALA A 57 5.53 -29.28 -24.54
C ALA A 57 6.47 -29.25 -23.32
N ALA A 58 7.63 -28.58 -23.43
CA ALA A 58 8.56 -28.42 -22.31
C ALA A 58 7.97 -27.57 -21.17
N GLN A 59 7.28 -26.48 -21.51
CA GLN A 59 6.57 -25.64 -20.54
C GLN A 59 5.41 -26.39 -19.88
N THR A 60 4.65 -27.16 -20.66
CA THR A 60 3.55 -27.99 -20.14
C THR A 60 4.06 -29.07 -19.19
N MET A 61 5.16 -29.75 -19.53
CA MET A 61 5.81 -30.71 -18.64
C MET A 61 6.25 -30.08 -17.32
N LYS A 62 6.92 -28.91 -17.37
CA LYS A 62 7.29 -28.16 -16.16
C LYS A 62 6.05 -27.85 -15.31
N MET A 63 5.01 -27.25 -15.89
CA MET A 63 3.79 -26.86 -15.18
C MET A 63 3.11 -28.08 -14.54
N LYS A 64 3.04 -29.19 -15.25
CA LYS A 64 2.46 -30.45 -14.79
C LYS A 64 3.21 -31.05 -13.61
N ILE A 65 4.55 -31.03 -13.65
CA ILE A 65 5.38 -31.46 -12.53
C ILE A 65 5.20 -30.52 -11.34
N GLN A 66 5.10 -29.21 -11.53
CA GLN A 66 4.94 -28.27 -10.42
C GLN A 66 3.56 -28.33 -9.75
N THR A 67 2.49 -28.46 -10.53
CA THR A 67 1.11 -28.26 -10.04
C THR A 67 0.34 -29.56 -9.85
N SER A 68 0.67 -30.61 -10.59
CA SER A 68 -0.15 -31.81 -10.75
C SER A 68 0.65 -33.11 -10.59
N PHE A 69 1.78 -33.08 -9.88
CA PHE A 69 2.65 -34.26 -9.70
C PHE A 69 1.93 -35.43 -9.01
N TYR A 70 0.94 -35.14 -8.16
CA TYR A 70 0.12 -36.13 -7.47
C TYR A 70 -0.72 -37.02 -8.43
N GLU A 71 -0.88 -36.64 -9.70
CA GLU A 71 -1.55 -37.47 -10.71
C GLU A 71 -0.71 -38.69 -11.11
N LEU A 72 0.61 -38.65 -10.91
CA LEU A 72 1.53 -39.70 -11.35
C LEU A 72 1.68 -40.80 -10.29
N PRO A 73 1.57 -42.09 -10.66
CA PRO A 73 1.91 -43.18 -9.76
C PRO A 73 3.42 -43.18 -9.49
N THR A 74 3.83 -43.53 -8.27
CA THR A 74 5.24 -43.56 -7.86
C THR A 74 6.15 -44.39 -8.76
N ASP A 75 5.61 -45.45 -9.36
CA ASP A 75 6.32 -46.35 -10.28
C ASP A 75 6.72 -45.65 -11.60
N SER A 76 5.99 -44.59 -11.97
CA SER A 76 6.24 -43.81 -13.20
C SER A 76 7.30 -42.72 -13.04
N HIS A 77 7.66 -42.35 -11.81
CA HIS A 77 8.59 -41.24 -11.52
C HIS A 77 9.97 -41.45 -12.16
N ALA A 78 10.51 -42.69 -12.08
CA ALA A 78 11.80 -43.01 -12.67
C ALA A 78 11.77 -42.92 -14.21
N SER A 79 10.67 -43.36 -14.83
CA SER A 79 10.48 -43.27 -16.28
C SER A 79 10.39 -41.81 -16.74
N LEU A 80 9.64 -40.97 -16.02
CA LEU A 80 9.52 -39.54 -16.34
C LEU A 80 10.88 -38.83 -16.25
N ARG A 81 11.65 -39.11 -15.19
CA ARG A 81 13.02 -38.59 -15.04
C ARG A 81 13.88 -38.96 -16.25
N ASP A 82 13.88 -40.23 -16.63
CA ASP A 82 14.72 -40.72 -17.70
C ASP A 82 14.28 -40.15 -19.07
N SER A 83 12.97 -39.97 -19.30
CA SER A 83 12.43 -39.25 -20.46
C SER A 83 12.89 -37.79 -20.51
N LEU A 84 12.77 -37.02 -19.42
CA LEU A 84 13.20 -35.62 -19.38
C LEU A 84 14.71 -35.46 -19.62
N LEU A 85 15.52 -36.38 -19.07
CA LEU A 85 16.96 -36.41 -19.31
C LEU A 85 17.31 -36.74 -20.77
N SER A 86 16.51 -37.61 -21.42
CA SER A 86 16.65 -37.88 -22.85
C SER A 86 16.26 -36.66 -23.68
N HIS A 87 15.12 -36.04 -23.38
CA HIS A 87 14.60 -34.86 -24.09
C HIS A 87 15.59 -33.69 -24.05
N ILE A 88 16.15 -33.36 -22.88
CA ILE A 88 17.11 -32.26 -22.76
C ILE A 88 18.41 -32.54 -23.51
N GLN A 89 18.84 -33.81 -23.61
CA GLN A 89 20.03 -34.18 -24.39
C GLN A 89 19.79 -34.08 -25.90
N ASN A 90 18.60 -34.46 -26.37
CA ASN A 90 18.22 -34.42 -27.78
C ASN A 90 17.91 -32.99 -28.26
N LEU A 91 17.40 -32.12 -27.37
CA LEU A 91 16.96 -30.76 -27.68
C LEU A 91 17.98 -29.67 -27.32
N LYS A 92 19.15 -30.02 -26.78
CA LYS A 92 20.15 -29.07 -26.28
C LYS A 92 20.60 -28.01 -27.28
N ASP A 93 20.61 -28.36 -28.57
CA ASP A 93 21.09 -27.49 -29.65
C ASP A 93 19.95 -26.79 -30.41
N LEU A 94 18.68 -27.08 -30.08
CA LEU A 94 17.50 -26.55 -30.79
C LEU A 94 17.19 -25.09 -30.39
N SER A 95 17.05 -24.82 -29.09
CA SER A 95 16.82 -23.46 -28.56
C SER A 95 17.14 -23.39 -27.07
N PRO A 96 17.86 -22.33 -26.61
CA PRO A 96 18.21 -22.17 -25.20
C PRO A 96 16.98 -22.01 -24.29
N VAL A 97 15.87 -21.49 -24.83
CA VAL A 97 14.63 -21.29 -24.08
C VAL A 97 13.96 -22.62 -23.74
N ILE A 98 13.97 -23.59 -24.67
CA ILE A 98 13.42 -24.95 -24.45
C ILE A 98 14.26 -25.69 -23.40
N VAL A 99 15.59 -25.61 -23.52
CA VAL A 99 16.53 -26.20 -22.56
C VAL A 99 16.28 -25.67 -21.15
N THR A 100 15.99 -24.37 -21.02
CA THR A 100 15.65 -23.76 -19.73
C THR A 100 14.36 -24.34 -19.13
N GLN A 101 13.30 -24.52 -19.93
CA GLN A 101 12.05 -25.13 -19.44
C GLN A 101 12.22 -26.58 -19.01
N LEU A 102 12.96 -27.38 -19.79
CA LEU A 102 13.27 -28.78 -19.43
C LEU A 102 14.16 -28.87 -18.19
N ALA A 103 15.14 -27.97 -18.05
CA ALA A 103 15.99 -27.90 -16.87
C ALA A 103 15.19 -27.56 -15.61
N LEU A 104 14.25 -26.61 -15.70
CA LEU A 104 13.31 -26.30 -14.61
C LEU A 104 12.43 -27.51 -14.28
N ALA A 105 11.86 -28.18 -15.29
CA ALA A 105 11.06 -29.39 -15.09
C ALA A 105 11.84 -30.52 -14.37
N ILE A 106 13.11 -30.73 -14.73
CA ILE A 106 14.00 -31.69 -14.05
C ILE A 106 14.30 -31.26 -12.62
N ALA A 107 14.53 -29.96 -12.38
CA ALA A 107 14.74 -29.43 -11.04
C ALA A 107 13.51 -29.63 -10.15
N ASP A 108 12.32 -29.27 -10.64
CA ASP A 108 11.05 -29.46 -9.94
C ASP A 108 10.78 -30.93 -9.63
N LEU A 109 11.07 -31.83 -10.58
CA LEU A 109 10.95 -33.27 -10.38
C LEU A 109 11.93 -33.76 -9.31
N ALA A 110 13.18 -33.31 -9.34
CA ALA A 110 14.19 -33.68 -8.36
C ALA A 110 13.84 -33.22 -6.94
N LEU A 111 13.18 -32.06 -6.81
CA LEU A 111 12.70 -31.54 -5.52
C LEU A 111 11.53 -32.36 -4.96
N GLN A 112 10.64 -32.86 -5.82
CA GLN A 112 9.46 -33.63 -5.40
C GLN A 112 9.72 -35.15 -5.26
N MET A 113 10.71 -35.68 -5.97
CA MET A 113 11.06 -37.10 -5.98
C MET A 113 12.08 -37.44 -4.88
N ALA A 114 11.61 -37.60 -3.63
CA ALA A 114 12.44 -37.93 -2.47
C ALA A 114 13.27 -39.23 -2.61
N SER A 115 12.86 -40.15 -3.50
CA SER A 115 13.61 -41.37 -3.83
C SER A 115 14.89 -41.09 -4.64
N TRP A 116 15.00 -39.93 -5.32
CA TRP A 116 16.19 -39.56 -6.10
C TRP A 116 17.29 -38.96 -5.22
N LYS A 117 17.91 -39.80 -4.39
CA LYS A 117 19.05 -39.41 -3.56
C LYS A 117 20.25 -39.05 -4.45
N GLY A 118 20.93 -37.95 -4.13
CA GLY A 118 22.13 -37.52 -4.87
C GLY A 118 21.86 -37.05 -6.29
N CYS A 119 20.68 -36.50 -6.57
CA CYS A 119 20.27 -36.03 -7.90
C CYS A 119 21.31 -35.10 -8.57
N VAL A 120 21.90 -34.18 -7.81
CA VAL A 120 22.98 -33.29 -8.29
C VAL A 120 24.17 -34.09 -8.79
N GLN A 121 24.61 -35.12 -8.06
CA GLN A 121 25.73 -35.95 -8.47
C GLN A 121 25.41 -36.75 -9.74
N THR A 122 24.21 -37.35 -9.81
CA THR A 122 23.75 -38.07 -11.01
C THR A 122 23.67 -37.17 -12.24
N LEU A 123 23.20 -35.93 -12.08
CA LEU A 123 23.10 -34.95 -13.15
C LEU A 123 24.47 -34.49 -13.64
N VAL A 124 25.41 -34.25 -12.73
CA VAL A 124 26.80 -33.94 -13.09
C VAL A 124 27.40 -35.10 -13.87
N GLU A 125 27.31 -36.34 -13.38
CA GLU A 125 27.88 -37.50 -14.07
C GLU A 125 27.26 -37.75 -15.45
N LYS A 126 25.95 -37.52 -15.64
CA LYS A 126 25.25 -37.75 -16.93
C LYS A 126 25.31 -36.58 -17.91
N LEU A 127 25.44 -35.33 -17.46
CA LEU A 127 25.38 -34.14 -18.30
C LEU A 127 26.74 -33.41 -18.43
N TRP A 128 27.73 -33.73 -17.58
CA TRP A 128 29.07 -33.09 -17.55
C TRP A 128 30.22 -33.97 -18.10
N LEU A 129 29.97 -34.89 -19.02
CA LEU A 129 31.06 -35.57 -19.74
C LEU A 129 31.63 -34.67 -20.87
N PRO A 130 32.94 -34.77 -21.21
CA PRO A 130 33.60 -33.82 -22.09
C PRO A 130 33.12 -33.99 -23.54
N GLY A 131 32.40 -33.00 -24.06
CA GLY A 131 31.94 -32.98 -25.47
C GLY A 131 30.57 -32.35 -25.72
N ALA A 132 29.79 -32.00 -24.69
CA ALA A 132 28.54 -31.25 -24.82
C ALA A 132 28.76 -29.76 -24.48
N GLY A 133 28.27 -28.86 -25.34
CA GLY A 133 28.68 -27.45 -25.42
C GLY A 133 28.54 -26.60 -24.14
N ALA A 134 29.41 -25.58 -24.06
CA ALA A 134 29.53 -24.60 -22.98
C ALA A 134 28.23 -23.83 -22.61
N ALA A 135 27.18 -23.92 -23.42
CA ALA A 135 25.88 -23.28 -23.16
C ALA A 135 25.09 -23.92 -22.00
N LEU A 136 25.21 -25.24 -21.80
CA LEU A 136 24.58 -25.96 -20.68
C LEU A 136 25.29 -25.69 -19.33
N GLN A 137 26.57 -25.30 -19.36
CA GLN A 137 27.36 -25.01 -18.14
C GLN A 137 26.92 -23.72 -17.43
N CYS A 138 26.41 -22.72 -18.17
CA CYS A 138 25.99 -21.44 -17.59
C CYS A 138 24.51 -21.44 -17.18
N HIS A 139 23.64 -22.14 -17.91
CA HIS A 139 22.19 -22.13 -17.67
C HIS A 139 21.73 -22.91 -16.43
N TRP A 140 22.55 -23.82 -15.86
CA TRP A 140 22.19 -24.52 -14.61
C TRP A 140 22.62 -23.79 -13.33
N ARG A 141 23.65 -22.92 -13.39
CA ARG A 141 24.09 -22.13 -12.23
C ARG A 141 23.03 -21.13 -11.73
N ILE A 142 22.05 -20.79 -12.57
CA ILE A 142 21.08 -19.74 -12.32
C ILE A 142 19.75 -20.28 -11.73
N PRO A 143 19.10 -21.35 -12.25
CA PRO A 143 17.79 -21.77 -11.76
C PRO A 143 17.82 -22.58 -10.45
N SER A 144 18.85 -23.40 -10.20
CA SER A 144 18.86 -24.25 -8.98
C SER A 144 18.91 -23.46 -7.66
N PRO A 145 19.63 -22.32 -7.56
CA PRO A 145 19.55 -21.45 -6.38
C PRO A 145 18.29 -20.57 -6.36
N LEU A 146 17.70 -20.25 -7.51
CA LEU A 146 16.49 -19.40 -7.60
C LEU A 146 15.22 -20.13 -7.16
N GLN A 147 15.14 -21.46 -7.29
CA GLN A 147 13.99 -22.25 -6.81
C GLN A 147 14.14 -22.73 -5.36
N VAL A 148 15.37 -22.80 -4.84
CA VAL A 148 15.67 -23.11 -3.43
C VAL A 148 15.89 -21.80 -2.67
N THR A 149 14.88 -20.96 -2.56
CA THR A 149 14.95 -19.77 -1.72
C THR A 149 14.88 -20.18 -0.24
N GLY A 150 16.06 -20.47 0.33
CA GLY A 150 16.20 -20.72 1.77
C GLY A 150 17.23 -21.78 2.16
N ARG A 151 18.48 -21.67 1.70
CA ARG A 151 19.65 -22.22 2.42
C ARG A 151 20.94 -21.66 1.83
N GLU A 152 21.75 -21.05 2.70
CA GLU A 152 23.11 -20.61 2.38
C GLU A 152 23.93 -21.75 1.77
N ILE A 153 24.38 -21.59 0.54
CA ILE A 153 25.43 -22.42 -0.04
C ILE A 153 26.74 -21.74 0.33
N GLY A 154 27.56 -22.38 1.16
CA GLY A 154 28.85 -21.87 1.61
C GLY A 154 29.74 -21.45 0.44
N GLY A 155 30.06 -20.17 0.36
CA GLY A 155 30.92 -19.61 -0.67
C GLY A 155 32.36 -20.10 -0.48
N SER A 156 32.85 -20.91 -1.40
CA SER A 156 34.27 -21.25 -1.51
C SER A 156 34.91 -20.56 -2.73
N GLY A 157 35.81 -19.63 -2.46
CA GLY A 157 37.10 -19.49 -3.14
C GLY A 157 37.18 -19.04 -4.61
N ALA A 158 36.12 -18.59 -5.27
CA ALA A 158 36.17 -18.20 -6.70
C ALA A 158 36.02 -16.69 -6.98
N ALA A 159 36.34 -15.81 -6.04
CA ALA A 159 36.16 -14.35 -6.20
C ALA A 159 37.25 -13.65 -7.04
N GLY A 160 38.42 -14.29 -7.21
CA GLY A 160 39.59 -13.67 -7.87
C GLY A 160 39.41 -13.29 -9.35
N PRO A 161 38.81 -14.13 -10.22
CA PRO A 161 38.74 -13.84 -11.65
C PRO A 161 37.56 -12.94 -12.09
N CYS A 162 36.51 -12.80 -11.26
CA CYS A 162 35.37 -11.94 -11.60
C CYS A 162 35.68 -10.44 -11.41
N ALA A 163 36.57 -10.11 -10.47
CA ALA A 163 36.91 -8.72 -10.17
C ALA A 163 37.66 -8.05 -11.33
N THR A 164 38.55 -8.75 -12.04
CA THR A 164 39.41 -8.18 -13.08
C THR A 164 38.69 -7.89 -14.40
N THR A 165 37.62 -8.60 -14.74
CA THR A 165 36.91 -8.43 -16.01
C THR A 165 36.12 -7.11 -16.07
N VAL A 166 35.62 -6.63 -14.93
CA VAL A 166 34.86 -5.36 -14.82
C VAL A 166 35.75 -4.13 -15.04
N TRP A 167 37.05 -4.22 -14.75
CA TRP A 167 37.97 -3.09 -14.87
C TRP A 167 38.31 -2.66 -16.30
N HIS A 168 38.05 -3.51 -17.31
CA HIS A 168 38.50 -3.26 -18.69
C HIS A 168 37.37 -2.89 -19.67
N SER A 169 36.09 -2.94 -19.27
CA SER A 169 34.96 -2.52 -20.10
C SER A 169 34.45 -1.14 -19.67
N SER A 170 34.91 -0.09 -20.35
CA SER A 170 34.53 1.32 -20.14
C SER A 170 33.07 1.65 -20.52
N SER A 171 32.20 0.65 -20.72
CA SER A 171 30.82 0.81 -21.22
C SER A 171 29.74 0.59 -20.16
N ASP A 172 30.01 -0.07 -19.02
CA ASP A 172 28.98 -0.41 -18.02
C ASP A 172 29.26 0.23 -16.64
N THR A 173 29.34 1.56 -16.59
CA THR A 173 29.37 2.35 -15.33
C THR A 173 28.20 2.04 -14.39
N HIS A 174 27.07 1.58 -14.94
CA HIS A 174 25.89 1.11 -14.20
C HIS A 174 26.19 -0.15 -13.36
N LEU A 175 26.91 -1.14 -13.91
CA LEU A 175 27.28 -2.35 -13.16
C LEU A 175 28.25 -2.03 -12.02
N TRP A 176 29.18 -1.08 -12.23
CA TRP A 176 30.10 -0.65 -11.19
C TRP A 176 29.37 0.05 -10.03
N CYS A 177 28.41 0.92 -10.33
CA CYS A 177 27.57 1.54 -9.32
C CYS A 177 26.71 0.50 -8.57
N CYS A 178 26.10 -0.47 -9.26
CA CYS A 178 25.39 -1.57 -8.62
C CYS A 178 26.28 -2.41 -7.70
N HIS A 179 27.51 -2.71 -8.12
CA HIS A 179 28.48 -3.46 -7.32
C HIS A 179 28.94 -2.67 -6.09
N CYS A 180 29.11 -1.36 -6.22
CA CYS A 180 29.41 -0.49 -5.09
C CYS A 180 28.20 -0.38 -4.16
N CYS A 181 27.00 -0.10 -4.65
CA CYS A 181 25.81 0.18 -3.85
C CYS A 181 25.15 -1.05 -3.19
N HIS A 182 25.54 -2.27 -3.59
CA HIS A 182 25.19 -3.52 -2.91
C HIS A 182 26.38 -4.16 -2.18
N PRO A 183 26.99 -3.51 -1.18
CA PRO A 183 27.81 -4.27 -0.26
C PRO A 183 26.83 -5.15 0.53
N GLY A 184 27.10 -6.46 0.61
CA GLY A 184 26.19 -7.41 1.25
C GLY A 184 25.75 -6.97 2.65
N PRO A 185 24.64 -7.48 3.19
CA PRO A 185 24.04 -7.02 4.45
C PRO A 185 25.03 -6.93 5.62
N GLY A 186 26.15 -7.66 5.63
CA GLY A 186 27.19 -7.58 6.65
C GLY A 186 28.11 -6.34 6.61
N PHE A 187 28.13 -5.52 5.55
CA PHE A 187 29.10 -4.42 5.43
C PHE A 187 28.76 -3.20 6.30
N LEU A 188 27.46 -2.93 6.50
CA LEU A 188 26.99 -1.88 7.41
C LEU A 188 27.05 -2.29 8.89
N PHE A 189 27.05 -3.60 9.20
CA PHE A 189 27.12 -4.11 10.58
C PHE A 189 28.53 -4.12 11.19
N LEU A 190 29.57 -3.78 10.43
CA LEU A 190 30.96 -3.73 10.89
C LEU A 190 31.29 -2.50 11.78
N HIS A 191 30.27 -1.75 12.21
CA HIS A 191 30.41 -0.49 12.95
C HIS A 191 30.85 -0.60 14.41
N ARG A 192 31.04 -1.81 14.96
CA ARG A 192 31.40 -2.00 16.37
C ARG A 192 32.88 -1.77 16.69
N ASP A 193 33.76 -1.73 15.70
CA ASP A 193 35.21 -1.49 15.88
C ASP A 193 35.65 -0.21 15.17
N HIS A 194 36.34 0.70 15.88
CA HIS A 194 36.83 2.00 15.36
C HIS A 194 37.67 1.89 14.07
N CYS A 195 38.29 0.74 13.79
CA CYS A 195 39.06 0.46 12.57
C CYS A 195 38.22 0.39 11.28
N CYS A 196 36.88 0.26 11.35
CA CYS A 196 36.02 0.15 10.16
C CYS A 196 35.48 1.50 9.62
N SER A 197 35.68 2.60 10.36
CA SER A 197 35.20 3.93 9.96
C SER A 197 35.92 4.50 8.72
N GLU A 198 37.22 4.26 8.57
CA GLU A 198 38.00 4.69 7.39
C GLU A 198 37.58 3.96 6.10
N GLY A 199 37.26 2.67 6.18
CA GLY A 199 36.80 1.87 5.03
C GLY A 199 35.45 2.34 4.49
N ILE A 200 34.51 2.66 5.38
CA ILE A 200 33.20 3.21 5.01
C ILE A 200 33.34 4.66 4.52
N ALA A 201 34.24 5.46 5.09
CA ALA A 201 34.52 6.82 4.60
C ALA A 201 35.13 6.82 3.19
N MET A 202 36.03 5.88 2.88
CA MET A 202 36.57 5.69 1.53
C MET A 202 35.52 5.20 0.52
N PHE A 203 34.60 4.35 1.00
CA PHE A 203 33.45 3.93 0.22
C PHE A 203 32.49 5.11 -0.05
N CYS A 204 32.13 5.88 0.98
CA CYS A 204 31.33 7.10 0.84
C CYS A 204 32.00 8.11 -0.09
N TYR A 205 33.33 8.28 -0.03
CA TYR A 205 34.08 9.11 -0.97
C TYR A 205 33.91 8.65 -2.42
N SER A 206 33.99 7.34 -2.65
CA SER A 206 33.84 6.74 -3.98
C SER A 206 32.41 6.92 -4.51
N VAL A 207 31.39 6.65 -3.68
CA VAL A 207 29.98 6.86 -4.04
C VAL A 207 29.68 8.35 -4.25
N THR A 208 30.23 9.25 -3.44
CA THR A 208 30.07 10.70 -3.62
C THR A 208 30.69 11.17 -4.93
N LYS A 209 31.86 10.63 -5.33
CA LYS A 209 32.45 10.88 -6.65
C LYS A 209 31.55 10.39 -7.78
N CYS A 210 30.92 9.21 -7.63
CA CYS A 210 29.92 8.72 -8.59
C CYS A 210 28.78 9.73 -8.75
N CYS A 211 28.26 10.23 -7.62
CA CYS A 211 27.15 11.19 -7.61
C CYS A 211 27.49 12.52 -8.30
N ILE A 212 28.76 12.94 -8.29
CA ILE A 212 29.19 14.20 -8.91
C ILE A 212 29.36 14.08 -10.44
N PHE A 213 29.80 12.93 -10.95
CA PHE A 213 30.26 12.78 -12.34
C PHE A 213 29.38 11.89 -13.23
N LEU A 214 28.41 11.18 -12.67
CA LEU A 214 27.57 10.22 -13.41
C LEU A 214 26.14 10.75 -13.63
N SER A 215 25.43 10.15 -14.59
CA SER A 215 24.05 10.52 -14.95
C SER A 215 23.06 10.26 -13.81
N LYS A 216 21.91 10.95 -13.85
CA LYS A 216 20.83 10.89 -12.82
C LYS A 216 20.45 9.44 -12.45
N GLN A 217 20.30 8.57 -13.45
CA GLN A 217 20.00 7.14 -13.28
C GLN A 217 21.03 6.39 -12.41
N VAL A 218 22.30 6.78 -12.49
CA VAL A 218 23.38 6.11 -11.74
C VAL A 218 23.44 6.60 -10.30
N VAL A 219 23.09 7.87 -10.05
CA VAL A 219 23.04 8.45 -8.70
C VAL A 219 21.93 7.78 -7.88
N GLU A 220 20.77 7.55 -8.50
CA GLU A 220 19.59 6.97 -7.84
C GLU A 220 19.83 5.57 -7.27
N ILE A 221 20.65 4.75 -7.93
CA ILE A 221 21.03 3.40 -7.45
C ILE A 221 21.63 3.47 -6.03
N SER A 222 22.30 4.58 -5.69
CA SER A 222 22.93 4.77 -4.39
C SER A 222 21.98 5.21 -3.27
N PHE A 223 20.73 5.60 -3.57
CA PHE A 223 19.81 6.16 -2.57
C PHE A 223 19.52 5.17 -1.44
N ASN A 224 19.29 3.89 -1.76
CA ASN A 224 19.07 2.85 -0.75
C ASN A 224 20.24 2.69 0.23
N PHE A 225 21.48 2.88 -0.24
CA PHE A 225 22.65 2.89 0.63
C PHE A 225 22.61 4.10 1.58
N TRP A 226 22.35 5.28 1.03
CA TRP A 226 22.31 6.52 1.81
C TRP A 226 21.18 6.52 2.86
N TYR A 227 19.99 6.03 2.53
CA TYR A 227 18.89 5.83 3.50
C TYR A 227 19.31 4.93 4.65
N ARG A 228 19.90 3.77 4.36
CA ARG A 228 20.36 2.82 5.39
C ARG A 228 21.49 3.38 6.24
N LEU A 229 22.41 4.12 5.63
CA LEU A 229 23.48 4.82 6.36
C LEU A 229 22.89 5.86 7.31
N GLY A 230 21.97 6.70 6.83
CA GLY A 230 21.25 7.68 7.64
C GLY A 230 20.52 7.04 8.82
N GLU A 231 19.73 6.00 8.56
CA GLU A 231 19.00 5.24 9.60
C GLU A 231 19.95 4.66 10.67
N HIS A 232 21.07 4.08 10.24
CA HIS A 232 22.05 3.51 11.17
C HIS A 232 22.75 4.58 12.01
N LEU A 233 23.16 5.68 11.38
CA LEU A 233 23.80 6.81 12.07
C LEU A 233 22.84 7.49 13.04
N TYR A 234 21.56 7.61 12.67
CA TYR A 234 20.52 8.13 13.55
C TYR A 234 20.34 7.25 14.80
N LYS A 235 20.30 5.91 14.64
CA LYS A 235 20.20 4.96 15.76
C LYS A 235 21.44 4.95 16.68
N THR A 236 22.61 5.30 16.15
CA THR A 236 23.87 5.26 16.91
C THR A 236 24.04 6.47 17.84
N ASP A 237 23.38 7.59 17.53
CA ASP A 237 23.35 8.84 18.32
C ASP A 237 24.72 9.27 18.87
N ASP A 238 25.73 9.32 17.99
CA ASP A 238 27.10 9.71 18.34
C ASP A 238 27.57 10.88 17.46
N ALA A 239 27.68 12.07 18.09
CA ALA A 239 28.07 13.30 17.41
C ALA A 239 29.48 13.26 16.81
N VAL A 240 30.41 12.49 17.40
CA VAL A 240 31.77 12.35 16.85
C VAL A 240 31.69 11.58 15.54
N ILE A 241 30.92 10.50 15.50
CA ILE A 241 30.71 9.72 14.28
C ILE A 241 29.98 10.56 13.23
N HIS A 242 28.93 11.30 13.60
CA HIS A 242 28.22 12.18 12.67
C HIS A 242 29.15 13.22 12.02
N SER A 243 30.08 13.79 12.79
CA SER A 243 31.04 14.79 12.29
C SER A 243 31.95 14.25 11.17
N ILE A 244 32.27 12.95 11.19
CA ILE A 244 33.07 12.29 10.15
C ILE A 244 32.30 12.28 8.82
N PHE A 245 31.00 11.99 8.88
CA PHE A 245 30.15 11.86 7.68
C PHE A 245 29.61 13.20 7.16
N LYS A 246 29.54 14.24 8.00
CA LYS A 246 29.00 15.57 7.66
C LYS A 246 29.51 16.11 6.32
N ALA A 247 30.83 16.09 6.09
CA ALA A 247 31.42 16.62 4.86
C ALA A 247 31.02 15.83 3.60
N TYR A 248 30.78 14.52 3.73
CA TYR A 248 30.34 13.67 2.62
C TYR A 248 28.88 13.93 2.28
N ILE A 249 28.03 14.05 3.30
CA ILE A 249 26.61 14.38 3.12
C ILE A 249 26.47 15.78 2.53
N GLN A 250 27.22 16.78 3.01
CA GLN A 250 27.25 18.10 2.38
C GLN A 250 27.59 18.01 0.89
N ARG A 251 28.64 17.27 0.50
CA ARG A 251 29.02 17.11 -0.91
C ARG A 251 27.95 16.38 -1.73
N LEU A 252 27.28 15.38 -1.14
CA LEU A 252 26.15 14.71 -1.76
C LEU A 252 25.01 15.71 -2.02
N LEU A 253 24.60 16.49 -1.01
CA LEU A 253 23.54 17.49 -1.15
C LEU A 253 23.86 18.51 -2.25
N HIS A 254 25.10 18.99 -2.33
CA HIS A 254 25.52 19.90 -3.41
C HIS A 254 25.44 19.23 -4.80
N ALA A 255 25.77 17.93 -4.91
CA ALA A 255 25.62 17.20 -6.16
C ALA A 255 24.15 16.99 -6.52
N LEU A 256 23.31 16.61 -5.56
CA LEU A 256 21.87 16.44 -5.76
C LEU A 256 21.19 17.75 -6.16
N ALA A 257 21.55 18.88 -5.55
CA ALA A 257 21.06 20.20 -5.94
C ALA A 257 21.36 20.52 -7.42
N ARG A 258 22.53 20.10 -7.93
CA ARG A 258 22.87 20.25 -9.36
C ARG A 258 22.07 19.31 -10.25
N HIS A 259 21.83 18.07 -9.81
CA HIS A 259 21.00 17.11 -10.55
C HIS A 259 19.53 17.50 -10.61
N CYS A 260 19.04 18.29 -9.65
CA CYS A 260 17.69 18.84 -9.65
C CYS A 260 17.49 20.06 -10.59
N GLN A 261 18.55 20.56 -11.23
CA GLN A 261 18.43 21.65 -12.20
C GLN A 261 17.63 21.22 -13.42
N LEU A 262 16.65 22.05 -13.79
CA LEU A 262 15.91 21.94 -15.05
C LEU A 262 16.80 22.35 -16.23
N ASP A 263 16.41 21.93 -17.42
CA ASP A 263 17.06 22.39 -18.64
C ASP A 263 16.82 23.90 -18.84
N SER A 264 17.82 24.61 -19.36
CA SER A 264 17.80 26.08 -19.44
C SER A 264 16.70 26.65 -20.35
N ASP A 265 16.19 25.82 -21.26
CA ASP A 265 15.11 26.09 -22.21
C ASP A 265 13.74 25.55 -21.74
N HIS A 266 13.66 24.97 -20.53
CA HIS A 266 12.40 24.46 -19.97
C HIS A 266 11.37 25.57 -19.80
N GLU A 267 10.18 25.35 -20.35
CA GLU A 267 9.07 26.28 -20.25
C GLU A 267 8.02 25.80 -19.23
N GLY A 268 7.52 26.70 -18.40
CA GLY A 268 6.40 26.42 -17.50
C GLY A 268 6.84 25.99 -16.09
N VAL A 269 6.09 25.06 -15.49
CA VAL A 269 6.30 24.56 -14.13
C VAL A 269 7.11 23.25 -14.16
N PRO A 270 7.83 22.88 -13.08
CA PRO A 270 8.45 21.57 -12.99
C PRO A 270 7.37 20.47 -13.05
N GLU A 271 7.58 19.43 -13.86
CA GLU A 271 6.70 18.25 -13.85
C GLU A 271 7.03 17.37 -12.63
N GLU A 272 6.00 16.82 -11.98
CA GLU A 272 6.16 15.96 -10.79
C GLU A 272 5.95 14.47 -11.12
N THR A 273 5.37 14.15 -12.28
CA THR A 273 4.93 12.79 -12.65
C THR A 273 5.78 12.12 -13.72
N ASP A 274 6.70 12.85 -14.34
CA ASP A 274 7.67 12.28 -15.27
C ASP A 274 8.86 11.67 -14.50
N ASP A 275 9.72 10.92 -15.19
CA ASP A 275 10.87 10.26 -14.57
C ASP A 275 11.77 11.26 -13.80
N PHE A 276 11.87 12.51 -14.30
CA PHE A 276 12.67 13.53 -13.65
C PHE A 276 11.99 14.15 -12.43
N GLY A 277 10.68 14.40 -12.48
CA GLY A 277 9.86 14.81 -11.35
C GLY A 277 9.92 13.79 -10.22
N GLU A 278 9.73 12.51 -10.52
CA GLU A 278 9.86 11.45 -9.52
C GLU A 278 11.28 11.39 -8.92
N PHE A 279 12.31 11.54 -9.75
CA PHE A 279 13.70 11.63 -9.27
C PHE A 279 13.88 12.81 -8.30
N ARG A 280 13.33 13.99 -8.61
CA ARG A 280 13.36 15.16 -7.73
C ARG A 280 12.66 14.88 -6.40
N MET A 281 11.50 14.21 -6.42
CA MET A 281 10.79 13.83 -5.20
C MET A 281 11.60 12.84 -4.35
N ARG A 282 12.24 11.83 -4.98
CA ARG A 282 13.15 10.91 -4.28
C ARG A 282 14.37 11.63 -3.68
N VAL A 283 14.89 12.66 -4.35
CA VAL A 283 15.93 13.54 -3.79
C VAL A 283 15.39 14.29 -2.57
N SER A 284 14.22 14.91 -2.67
CA SER A 284 13.59 15.65 -1.56
C SER A 284 13.50 14.79 -0.29
N ASP A 285 13.04 13.55 -0.43
CA ASP A 285 12.91 12.62 0.71
C ASP A 285 14.27 12.19 1.25
N LEU A 286 15.25 11.92 0.39
CA LEU A 286 16.60 11.58 0.82
C LEU A 286 17.26 12.73 1.58
N VAL A 287 17.07 13.97 1.12
CA VAL A 287 17.60 15.16 1.81
C VAL A 287 16.96 15.30 3.18
N LYS A 288 15.64 15.11 3.32
CA LYS A 288 14.95 15.17 4.62
C LYS A 288 15.52 14.18 5.63
N ASP A 289 15.83 12.96 5.20
CA ASP A 289 16.35 11.91 6.08
C ASP A 289 17.83 12.10 6.45
N LEU A 290 18.60 12.84 5.65
CA LEU A 290 20.05 13.04 5.89
C LEU A 290 20.40 14.40 6.48
N ILE A 291 19.48 15.36 6.49
CA ILE A 291 19.78 16.75 6.88
C ILE A 291 20.28 16.88 8.32
N PHE A 292 19.88 15.97 9.21
CA PHE A 292 20.31 15.96 10.61
C PHE A 292 21.85 15.79 10.76
N LEU A 293 22.51 15.11 9.83
CA LEU A 293 23.97 14.90 9.84
C LEU A 293 24.77 16.17 9.50
N VAL A 294 24.13 17.11 8.77
CA VAL A 294 24.75 18.38 8.39
C VAL A 294 24.38 19.48 9.37
N GLY A 295 23.11 19.51 9.78
CA GLY A 295 22.47 20.61 10.48
C GLY A 295 21.61 21.42 9.51
N SER A 296 20.30 21.45 9.75
CA SER A 296 19.30 22.10 8.88
C SER A 296 19.52 23.61 8.78
N VAL A 297 19.81 24.28 9.89
CA VAL A 297 20.06 25.75 9.94
C VAL A 297 21.27 26.15 9.10
N GLU A 298 22.40 25.45 9.25
CA GLU A 298 23.65 25.75 8.53
C GLU A 298 23.47 25.49 7.03
N CYS A 299 22.87 24.36 6.66
CA CYS A 299 22.64 24.00 5.27
C CYS A 299 21.68 24.99 4.59
N PHE A 300 20.58 25.37 5.25
CA PHE A 300 19.61 26.32 4.72
C PHE A 300 20.24 27.70 4.48
N ALA A 301 21.03 28.20 5.44
CA ALA A 301 21.73 29.47 5.29
C ALA A 301 22.79 29.44 4.17
N GLN A 302 23.51 28.33 4.04
CA GLN A 302 24.49 28.15 2.96
C GLN A 302 23.83 28.14 1.59
N LEU A 303 22.71 27.42 1.43
CA LEU A 303 21.94 27.41 0.18
C LEU A 303 21.47 28.82 -0.19
N TYR A 304 20.90 29.55 0.78
CA TYR A 304 20.43 30.92 0.53
C TYR A 304 21.56 31.89 0.17
N ALA A 305 22.76 31.74 0.76
CA ALA A 305 23.91 32.55 0.41
C ALA A 305 24.31 32.40 -1.07
N THR A 306 24.21 31.19 -1.63
CA THR A 306 24.51 30.97 -3.06
C THR A 306 23.55 31.67 -4.02
N LEU A 307 22.34 32.02 -3.55
CA LEU A 307 21.39 32.81 -4.34
C LEU A 307 21.73 34.30 -4.39
N LYS A 308 22.43 34.82 -3.36
CA LYS A 308 22.86 36.23 -3.30
C LYS A 308 24.11 36.47 -4.12
N ASP A 309 24.98 35.47 -4.21
CA ASP A 309 26.27 35.58 -4.88
C ASP A 309 26.17 35.27 -6.39
N GLY A 310 26.60 36.20 -7.24
CA GLY A 310 26.89 35.92 -8.65
C GLY A 310 25.72 35.93 -9.64
N ASN A 311 24.52 36.37 -9.23
CA ASN A 311 23.31 36.44 -10.07
C ASN A 311 23.04 35.13 -10.83
N PRO A 312 22.72 34.04 -10.11
CA PRO A 312 22.59 32.72 -10.70
C PRO A 312 21.50 32.67 -11.78
N PRO A 313 21.66 31.80 -12.79
CA PRO A 313 20.59 31.49 -13.74
C PRO A 313 19.31 31.01 -13.05
N TRP A 314 18.19 31.07 -13.77
CA TRP A 314 16.89 30.79 -13.19
C TRP A 314 16.76 29.31 -12.78
N GLU A 315 17.35 28.39 -13.55
CA GLU A 315 17.35 26.95 -13.32
C GLU A 315 18.18 26.56 -12.10
N VAL A 316 19.26 27.31 -11.83
CA VAL A 316 20.07 27.15 -10.62
C VAL A 316 19.29 27.68 -9.41
N THR A 317 18.66 28.85 -9.56
CA THR A 317 17.83 29.45 -8.51
C THR A 317 16.68 28.53 -8.13
N GLU A 318 15.98 27.96 -9.11
CA GLU A 318 14.88 27.02 -8.94
C GLU A 318 15.32 25.78 -8.15
N ALA A 319 16.40 25.11 -8.58
CA ALA A 319 16.87 23.90 -7.91
C ALA A 319 17.33 24.14 -6.47
N VAL A 320 17.95 25.28 -6.19
CA VAL A 320 18.33 25.65 -4.81
C VAL A 320 17.08 25.90 -3.96
N LEU A 321 16.08 26.61 -4.48
CA LEU A 321 14.79 26.81 -3.79
C LEU A 321 14.07 25.48 -3.54
N PHE A 322 14.17 24.52 -4.46
CA PHE A 322 13.59 23.18 -4.31
C PHE A 322 14.22 22.40 -3.14
N ILE A 323 15.55 22.43 -3.03
CA ILE A 323 16.24 21.81 -1.88
C ILE A 323 15.92 22.56 -0.58
N MET A 324 15.88 23.90 -0.62
CA MET A 324 15.47 24.71 0.55
C MET A 324 14.05 24.36 1.00
N ALA A 325 13.09 24.21 0.09
CA ALA A 325 11.72 23.81 0.41
C ALA A 325 11.67 22.44 1.09
N SER A 326 12.51 21.49 0.64
CA SER A 326 12.59 20.14 1.20
C SER A 326 13.04 20.11 2.66
N ILE A 327 13.87 21.07 3.10
CA ILE A 327 14.40 21.12 4.47
C ILE A 327 13.77 22.21 5.35
N ALA A 328 12.95 23.10 4.79
CA ALA A 328 12.43 24.28 5.47
C ALA A 328 11.71 23.96 6.79
N LYS A 329 10.91 22.88 6.83
CA LYS A 329 10.23 22.40 8.06
C LYS A 329 11.17 21.85 9.13
N SER A 330 12.33 21.33 8.73
CA SER A 330 13.32 20.75 9.65
C SER A 330 14.27 21.79 10.26
N VAL A 331 14.20 23.03 9.79
CA VAL A 331 14.96 24.16 10.36
C VAL A 331 14.28 24.59 11.67
N ASP A 332 15.08 24.91 12.68
CA ASP A 332 14.54 25.54 13.89
C ASP A 332 13.85 26.86 13.54
N GLN A 333 12.55 26.91 13.83
CA GLN A 333 11.66 28.03 13.54
C GLN A 333 11.77 29.14 14.60
N GLU A 334 12.46 28.87 15.71
CA GLU A 334 12.64 29.83 16.79
C GLU A 334 13.79 30.81 16.48
N ASN A 335 13.44 32.10 16.30
CA ASN A 335 14.39 33.21 16.17
C ASN A 335 15.47 33.06 15.10
N ASN A 336 15.17 32.41 13.96
CA ASN A 336 16.11 32.28 12.86
C ASN A 336 15.99 33.47 11.88
N PRO A 337 16.91 34.44 11.88
CA PRO A 337 16.82 35.63 11.04
C PRO A 337 16.89 35.29 9.54
N THR A 338 17.59 34.21 9.19
CA THR A 338 17.72 33.75 7.80
C THR A 338 16.38 33.30 7.22
N LEU A 339 15.55 32.60 8.01
CA LEU A 339 14.21 32.19 7.56
C LEU A 339 13.33 33.41 7.27
N VAL A 340 13.36 34.41 8.15
CA VAL A 340 12.59 35.65 7.94
C VAL A 340 13.09 36.43 6.72
N GLU A 341 14.41 36.52 6.53
CA GLU A 341 15.01 37.20 5.37
C GLU A 341 14.66 36.49 4.05
N VAL A 342 14.70 35.15 4.03
CA VAL A 342 14.28 34.35 2.87
C VAL A 342 12.81 34.60 2.55
N LEU A 343 11.93 34.56 3.56
CA LEU A 343 10.51 34.80 3.39
C LEU A 343 10.25 36.20 2.81
N GLU A 344 10.91 37.22 3.35
CA GLU A 344 10.81 38.60 2.87
C GLU A 344 11.36 38.76 1.44
N GLY A 345 12.42 38.05 1.10
CA GLY A 345 12.96 38.00 -0.27
C GLY A 345 11.98 37.39 -1.27
N VAL A 346 11.36 36.25 -0.91
CA VAL A 346 10.45 35.51 -1.78
C VAL A 346 9.17 36.28 -2.07
N VAL A 347 8.54 36.90 -1.07
CA VAL A 347 7.29 37.66 -1.28
C VAL A 347 7.48 38.92 -2.14
N ARG A 348 8.73 39.37 -2.33
CA ARG A 348 9.11 40.51 -3.18
C ARG A 348 9.49 40.11 -4.61
N LEU A 349 9.46 38.82 -4.96
CA LEU A 349 9.80 38.39 -6.31
C LEU A 349 8.83 38.98 -7.36
N PRO A 350 9.34 39.59 -8.45
CA PRO A 350 8.49 40.15 -9.48
C PRO A 350 7.90 39.06 -10.38
N GLU A 351 6.77 39.36 -11.03
CA GLU A 351 6.08 38.44 -11.95
C GLU A 351 6.89 38.13 -13.22
N SER A 352 7.92 38.92 -13.51
CA SER A 352 8.85 38.71 -14.64
C SER A 352 9.83 37.55 -14.42
N VAL A 353 9.93 37.02 -13.20
CA VAL A 353 10.77 35.86 -12.89
C VAL A 353 10.20 34.60 -13.57
N HIS A 354 11.09 33.67 -13.93
CA HIS A 354 10.72 32.43 -14.59
C HIS A 354 9.61 31.67 -13.84
N THR A 355 8.71 31.02 -14.60
CA THR A 355 7.51 30.38 -14.05
C THR A 355 7.86 29.28 -13.05
N ALA A 356 8.90 28.48 -13.33
CA ALA A 356 9.36 27.42 -12.44
C ALA A 356 9.90 27.95 -11.09
N VAL A 357 10.66 29.06 -11.12
CA VAL A 357 11.14 29.71 -9.88
C VAL A 357 9.96 30.21 -9.05
N ARG A 358 8.95 30.83 -9.69
CA ARG A 358 7.72 31.26 -9.01
C ARG A 358 6.97 30.08 -8.40
N TYR A 359 6.83 28.97 -9.13
CA TYR A 359 6.21 27.73 -8.64
C TYR A 359 6.90 27.21 -7.38
N THR A 360 8.21 26.96 -7.45
CA THR A 360 8.98 26.39 -6.34
C THR A 360 9.05 27.34 -5.14
N SER A 361 9.07 28.66 -5.38
CA SER A 361 9.00 29.65 -4.30
C SER A 361 7.65 29.66 -3.57
N ILE A 362 6.54 29.38 -4.26
CA ILE A 362 5.22 29.24 -3.64
C ILE A 362 5.21 28.01 -2.72
N GLU A 363 5.78 26.89 -3.17
CA GLU A 363 5.91 25.70 -2.33
C GLU A 363 6.77 25.96 -1.09
N LEU A 364 7.92 26.63 -1.26
CA LEU A 364 8.78 27.04 -0.15
C LEU A 364 8.01 27.88 0.89
N VAL A 365 7.22 28.87 0.46
CA VAL A 365 6.38 29.69 1.35
C VAL A 365 5.38 28.81 2.12
N GLY A 366 4.77 27.81 1.46
CA GLY A 366 3.88 26.86 2.11
C GLY A 366 4.58 26.01 3.19
N GLU A 367 5.84 25.65 2.98
CA GLU A 367 6.65 24.92 3.96
C GLU A 367 7.13 25.80 5.13
N MET A 368 7.24 27.12 4.92
CA MET A 368 7.62 28.13 5.93
C MET A 368 6.43 28.67 6.73
N SER A 369 5.30 27.96 6.76
CA SER A 369 4.07 28.40 7.44
C SER A 369 4.25 28.65 8.95
N GLU A 370 5.12 27.90 9.64
CA GLU A 370 5.45 28.13 11.06
C GLU A 370 6.21 29.44 11.29
N VAL A 371 7.04 29.89 10.33
CA VAL A 371 7.73 31.19 10.38
C VAL A 371 6.70 32.32 10.36
N VAL A 372 5.67 32.19 9.51
CA VAL A 372 4.58 33.17 9.36
C VAL A 372 3.75 33.24 10.62
N ASP A 373 3.43 32.10 11.24
CA ASP A 373 2.68 32.04 12.49
C ASP A 373 3.40 32.78 13.63
N ARG A 374 4.73 32.61 13.74
CA ARG A 374 5.56 33.31 14.73
C ARG A 374 5.79 34.78 14.40
N ASN A 375 5.59 35.19 13.15
CA ASN A 375 5.76 36.56 12.68
C ASN A 375 4.52 37.04 11.91
N PRO A 376 3.38 37.27 12.59
CA PRO A 376 2.10 37.56 11.93
C PRO A 376 2.11 38.80 11.01
N GLN A 377 3.08 39.71 11.16
CA GLN A 377 3.28 40.84 10.27
C GLN A 377 3.53 40.44 8.80
N PHE A 378 4.00 39.21 8.55
CA PHE A 378 4.21 38.68 7.19
C PHE A 378 2.96 38.03 6.59
N LEU A 379 1.87 37.89 7.35
CA LEU A 379 0.66 37.20 6.89
C LEU A 379 0.05 37.89 5.67
N ASP A 380 -0.15 39.21 5.71
CA ASP A 380 -0.67 39.99 4.58
C ASP A 380 0.25 39.93 3.34
N PRO A 381 1.57 40.18 3.42
CA PRO A 381 2.49 40.00 2.30
C PRO A 381 2.45 38.58 1.69
N VAL A 382 2.43 37.55 2.54
CA VAL A 382 2.40 36.15 2.11
C VAL A 382 1.08 35.84 1.40
N LEU A 383 -0.07 36.19 1.99
CA LEU A 383 -1.37 35.99 1.36
C LEU A 383 -1.45 36.77 0.04
N GLY A 384 -1.00 38.02 0.00
CA GLY A 384 -0.94 38.81 -1.23
C GLY A 384 -0.10 38.16 -2.33
N TYR A 385 1.05 37.60 -1.97
CA TYR A 385 1.91 36.83 -2.90
C TYR A 385 1.22 35.57 -3.41
N LEU A 386 0.64 34.77 -2.51
CA LEU A 386 -0.05 33.53 -2.86
C LEU A 386 -1.31 33.79 -3.68
N MET A 387 -2.03 34.89 -3.44
CA MET A 387 -3.20 35.28 -4.24
C MET A 387 -2.85 35.59 -5.69
N LYS A 388 -1.69 36.21 -5.96
CA LYS A 388 -1.20 36.38 -7.33
C LYS A 388 -0.92 35.03 -8.01
N GLY A 389 -0.37 34.07 -7.26
CA GLY A 389 -0.18 32.70 -7.73
C GLY A 389 -1.51 31.98 -8.00
N LEU A 390 -2.51 32.17 -7.14
CA LEU A 390 -3.84 31.57 -7.29
C LEU A 390 -4.57 32.05 -8.55
N CYS A 391 -4.36 33.32 -8.95
CA CYS A 391 -4.91 33.89 -10.18
C CYS A 391 -4.14 33.49 -11.45
N ASP A 392 -2.94 32.92 -11.35
CA ASP A 392 -2.18 32.40 -12.49
C ASP A 392 -2.51 30.93 -12.73
N ARG A 393 -3.05 30.61 -13.91
CA ARG A 393 -3.49 29.25 -14.30
C ARG A 393 -2.42 28.18 -14.08
N ARG A 394 -1.14 28.51 -14.24
CA ARG A 394 -0.04 27.54 -14.10
C ARG A 394 0.38 27.32 -12.65
N LEU A 395 0.09 28.27 -11.76
CA LEU A 395 0.53 28.26 -10.36
C LEU A 395 -0.61 28.00 -9.37
N ALA A 396 -1.86 28.00 -9.84
CA ALA A 396 -3.06 27.97 -9.00
C ALA A 396 -3.08 26.80 -8.00
N SER A 397 -2.73 25.58 -8.43
CA SER A 397 -2.73 24.40 -7.55
C SER A 397 -1.67 24.49 -6.44
N ALA A 398 -0.44 24.92 -6.78
CA ALA A 398 0.62 25.12 -5.79
C ALA A 398 0.28 26.25 -4.80
N ALA A 399 -0.30 27.35 -5.30
CA ALA A 399 -0.76 28.45 -4.47
C ALA A 399 -1.87 28.02 -3.51
N ALA A 400 -2.86 27.25 -3.98
CA ALA A 400 -3.93 26.72 -3.14
C ALA A 400 -3.40 25.77 -2.05
N LYS A 401 -2.42 24.91 -2.37
CA LYS A 401 -1.72 24.04 -1.40
C LYS A 401 -0.98 24.87 -0.35
N ALA A 402 -0.25 25.91 -0.75
CA ALA A 402 0.44 26.82 0.16
C ALA A 402 -0.53 27.61 1.05
N ILE A 403 -1.62 28.15 0.49
CA ILE A 403 -2.68 28.84 1.26
C ILE A 403 -3.28 27.88 2.28
N HIS A 404 -3.57 26.63 1.90
CA HIS A 404 -4.04 25.61 2.85
C HIS A 404 -3.07 25.40 4.02
N ASN A 405 -1.76 25.32 3.76
CA ASN A 405 -0.76 25.17 4.83
C ASN A 405 -0.77 26.39 5.77
N ILE A 406 -0.78 27.61 5.23
CA ILE A 406 -0.89 28.85 6.00
C ILE A 406 -2.17 28.86 6.85
N CYS A 407 -3.32 28.51 6.26
CA CYS A 407 -4.59 28.42 7.00
C CYS A 407 -4.56 27.37 8.11
N SER A 408 -3.86 26.25 7.91
CA SER A 408 -3.80 25.15 8.89
C SER A 408 -2.97 25.54 10.12
N VAL A 409 -1.84 26.22 9.90
CA VAL A 409 -0.89 26.63 10.95
C VAL A 409 -1.34 27.95 11.59
N CYS A 410 -1.55 29.01 10.81
CA CYS A 410 -1.84 30.36 11.28
C CYS A 410 -3.32 30.62 11.64
N ARG A 411 -4.12 29.57 11.87
CA ARG A 411 -5.58 29.66 12.04
C ARG A 411 -6.04 30.62 13.15
N ASP A 412 -5.23 30.83 14.16
CA ASP A 412 -5.55 31.69 15.30
C ASP A 412 -5.44 33.19 14.96
N HIS A 413 -4.65 33.53 13.93
CA HIS A 413 -4.45 34.91 13.45
C HIS A 413 -5.28 35.22 12.17
N MET A 414 -5.85 34.19 11.54
CA MET A 414 -6.52 34.27 10.24
C MET A 414 -7.98 34.75 10.27
N ALA A 415 -8.54 35.03 11.45
CA ALA A 415 -9.96 35.43 11.59
C ALA A 415 -10.32 36.69 10.78
N GLN A 416 -9.38 37.64 10.64
CA GLN A 416 -9.57 38.88 9.88
C GLN A 416 -9.59 38.65 8.35
N HIS A 417 -8.89 37.61 7.87
CA HIS A 417 -8.80 37.27 6.45
C HIS A 417 -9.87 36.27 6.01
N PHE A 418 -10.73 35.80 6.93
CA PHE A 418 -11.73 34.78 6.64
C PHE A 418 -12.72 35.20 5.54
N SER A 419 -13.11 36.47 5.48
CA SER A 419 -14.00 36.97 4.42
C SER A 419 -13.39 36.78 3.03
N GLY A 420 -12.09 37.02 2.88
CA GLY A 420 -11.37 36.78 1.62
C GLY A 420 -11.30 35.29 1.28
N LEU A 421 -11.05 34.42 2.26
CA LEU A 421 -11.09 32.96 2.06
C LEU A 421 -12.48 32.48 1.62
N LEU A 422 -13.54 33.05 2.19
CA LEU A 422 -14.91 32.73 1.82
C LEU A 422 -15.25 33.17 0.38
N GLU A 423 -14.76 34.34 -0.05
CA GLU A 423 -14.89 34.78 -1.44
C GLU A 423 -14.18 33.84 -2.42
N ILE A 424 -12.97 33.39 -2.07
CA ILE A 424 -12.24 32.39 -2.85
C ILE A 424 -13.01 31.08 -2.93
N ALA A 425 -13.58 30.61 -1.81
CA ALA A 425 -14.38 29.40 -1.77
C ALA A 425 -15.69 29.51 -2.59
N ARG A 426 -16.29 30.71 -2.68
CA ARG A 426 -17.44 30.95 -3.56
C ARG A 426 -17.06 30.92 -5.04
N ALA A 427 -15.88 31.42 -5.37
CA ALA A 427 -15.35 31.47 -6.73
C ALA A 427 -14.50 30.24 -7.10
N LEU A 428 -14.55 29.16 -6.32
CA LEU A 428 -13.61 28.03 -6.40
C LEU A 428 -13.53 27.40 -7.81
N ASP A 429 -14.67 27.28 -8.50
CA ASP A 429 -14.77 26.71 -9.85
C ASP A 429 -14.28 27.65 -10.96
N SER A 430 -14.04 28.92 -10.66
CA SER A 430 -13.47 29.89 -11.62
C SER A 430 -11.95 29.79 -11.72
N PHE A 431 -11.30 29.19 -10.72
CA PHE A 431 -9.86 28.98 -10.71
C PHE A 431 -9.50 27.67 -11.43
N ALA A 432 -8.34 27.64 -12.09
CA ALA A 432 -7.81 26.44 -12.74
C ALA A 432 -7.13 25.50 -11.72
N LEU A 433 -7.91 24.98 -10.77
CA LEU A 433 -7.44 24.13 -9.68
C LEU A 433 -7.57 22.65 -10.01
N SER A 434 -6.63 21.84 -9.52
CA SER A 434 -6.86 20.39 -9.43
C SER A 434 -7.94 20.08 -8.37
N PRO A 435 -8.62 18.92 -8.45
CA PRO A 435 -9.59 18.50 -7.43
C PRO A 435 -8.99 18.50 -6.02
N GLU A 436 -7.75 18.06 -5.86
CA GLU A 436 -7.03 17.99 -4.58
C GLU A 436 -6.75 19.38 -4.04
N ALA A 437 -6.31 20.32 -4.89
CA ALA A 437 -6.04 21.70 -4.52
C ALA A 437 -7.32 22.42 -4.08
N ALA A 438 -8.44 22.22 -4.80
CA ALA A 438 -9.74 22.77 -4.43
C ALA A 438 -10.24 22.24 -3.07
N VAL A 439 -10.10 20.93 -2.84
CA VAL A 439 -10.42 20.29 -1.54
C VAL A 439 -9.51 20.81 -0.42
N GLY A 440 -8.21 20.97 -0.68
CA GLY A 440 -7.25 21.54 0.26
C GLY A 440 -7.59 22.98 0.66
N LEU A 441 -8.01 23.80 -0.29
CA LEU A 441 -8.39 25.19 -0.02
C LEU A 441 -9.66 25.30 0.85
N LEU A 442 -10.65 24.44 0.58
CA LEU A 442 -11.83 24.33 1.44
C LEU A 442 -11.49 23.79 2.84
N LYS A 443 -10.57 22.82 2.93
CA LYS A 443 -10.04 22.34 4.22
C LYS A 443 -9.42 23.49 5.02
N GLY A 444 -8.56 24.29 4.39
CA GLY A 444 -7.94 25.45 5.04
C GLY A 444 -8.99 26.44 5.54
N THR A 445 -9.98 26.76 4.70
CA THR A 445 -11.09 27.65 5.06
C THR A 445 -11.91 27.10 6.24
N ALA A 446 -12.21 25.80 6.26
CA ALA A 446 -12.94 25.15 7.34
C ALA A 446 -12.16 25.13 8.68
N LEU A 447 -10.83 24.98 8.64
CA LEU A 447 -9.98 25.03 9.84
C LEU A 447 -9.97 26.42 10.48
N VAL A 448 -9.94 27.49 9.67
CA VAL A 448 -10.06 28.88 10.17
C VAL A 448 -11.48 29.15 10.66
N LEU A 449 -12.50 28.67 9.94
CA LEU A 449 -13.91 28.77 10.34
C LEU A 449 -14.12 28.21 11.75
N ALA A 450 -13.55 27.05 12.08
CA ALA A 450 -13.68 26.41 13.39
C ALA A 450 -13.12 27.24 14.56
N ARG A 451 -12.34 28.29 14.30
CA ARG A 451 -11.79 29.23 15.29
C ARG A 451 -12.62 30.51 15.47
N LEU A 452 -13.61 30.73 14.63
CA LEU A 452 -14.51 31.88 14.77
C LEU A 452 -15.48 31.70 15.95
N PRO A 453 -16.12 32.78 16.43
CA PRO A 453 -17.21 32.68 17.40
C PRO A 453 -18.36 31.79 16.89
N LEU A 454 -18.98 31.00 17.77
CA LEU A 454 -20.02 30.00 17.43
C LEU A 454 -21.18 30.57 16.59
N GLU A 455 -21.58 31.81 16.87
CA GLU A 455 -22.63 32.53 16.15
C GLU A 455 -22.27 32.73 14.67
N LYS A 456 -21.02 33.13 14.39
CA LYS A 456 -20.50 33.33 13.03
C LYS A 456 -20.24 32.02 12.31
N ILE A 457 -19.89 30.96 13.04
CA ILE A 457 -19.62 29.64 12.44
C ILE A 457 -20.84 29.16 11.67
N SER A 458 -22.03 29.17 12.28
CA SER A 458 -23.24 28.66 11.61
C SER A 458 -23.61 29.46 10.37
N GLU A 459 -23.45 30.78 10.40
CA GLU A 459 -23.73 31.69 9.28
C GLU A 459 -22.78 31.41 8.11
N CYS A 460 -21.47 31.49 8.36
CA CYS A 460 -20.45 31.29 7.34
C CYS A 460 -20.44 29.85 6.80
N LEU A 461 -20.74 28.85 7.63
CA LEU A 461 -20.85 27.46 7.21
C LEU A 461 -22.01 27.26 6.22
N SER A 462 -23.18 27.86 6.49
CA SER A 462 -24.33 27.78 5.59
C SER A 462 -23.98 28.38 4.21
N GLU A 463 -23.30 29.53 4.19
CA GLU A 463 -22.86 30.15 2.94
C GLU A 463 -21.82 29.32 2.17
N LEU A 464 -20.84 28.75 2.88
CA LEU A 464 -19.80 27.91 2.30
C LEU A 464 -20.41 26.65 1.65
N CYS A 465 -21.41 26.06 2.30
CA CYS A 465 -22.14 24.91 1.79
C CYS A 465 -23.13 25.25 0.66
N ALA A 466 -23.72 26.45 0.67
CA ALA A 466 -24.75 26.85 -0.28
C ALA A 466 -24.30 26.73 -1.74
N VAL A 467 -23.04 27.08 -2.04
CA VAL A 467 -22.47 26.98 -3.40
C VAL A 467 -22.49 25.53 -3.90
N GLN A 468 -22.13 24.58 -3.04
CA GLN A 468 -22.11 23.16 -3.40
C GLN A 468 -23.52 22.55 -3.44
N VAL A 469 -24.42 22.99 -2.56
CA VAL A 469 -25.84 22.60 -2.57
C VAL A 469 -26.52 23.05 -3.87
N LEU A 470 -26.25 24.28 -4.33
CA LEU A 470 -26.76 24.78 -5.60
C LEU A 470 -26.24 23.97 -6.79
N ALA A 471 -24.95 23.60 -6.77
CA ALA A 471 -24.36 22.72 -7.78
C ALA A 471 -25.07 21.35 -7.82
N LEU A 472 -25.32 20.73 -6.66
CA LEU A 472 -26.05 19.46 -6.57
C LEU A 472 -27.50 19.59 -7.09
N LYS A 473 -28.23 20.63 -6.69
CA LYS A 473 -29.60 20.88 -7.18
C LYS A 473 -29.63 21.05 -8.70
N LYS A 474 -28.63 21.71 -9.29
CA LYS A 474 -28.50 21.84 -10.74
C LYS A 474 -28.30 20.47 -11.41
N LEU A 475 -27.45 19.61 -10.86
CA LEU A 475 -27.22 18.25 -11.37
C LEU A 475 -28.46 17.35 -11.23
N LEU A 476 -29.24 17.52 -10.17
CA LEU A 476 -30.52 16.81 -9.97
C LEU A 476 -31.53 17.17 -11.07
N SER A 477 -31.59 18.44 -11.49
CA SER A 477 -32.50 18.92 -12.54
C SER A 477 -32.11 18.55 -13.97
N GLN A 478 -30.90 18.02 -14.21
CA GLN A 478 -30.45 17.61 -15.53
C GLN A 478 -30.92 16.18 -15.86
N GLU A 479 -31.48 15.99 -17.06
CA GLU A 479 -31.80 14.67 -17.58
C GLU A 479 -30.55 13.90 -18.05
N PRO A 480 -30.55 12.56 -17.96
CA PRO A 480 -29.39 11.71 -18.34
C PRO A 480 -28.99 11.75 -19.83
N SER A 481 -29.75 12.45 -20.67
CA SER A 481 -29.74 12.32 -22.13
C SER A 481 -28.73 13.18 -22.88
N ASN A 482 -27.96 14.05 -22.21
CA ASN A 482 -27.13 15.07 -22.88
C ASN A 482 -25.63 14.75 -23.05
N GLY A 483 -25.18 13.51 -22.85
CA GLY A 483 -23.76 13.13 -23.06
C GLY A 483 -22.75 13.83 -22.13
N LEU A 484 -23.21 14.73 -21.26
CA LEU A 484 -22.49 15.32 -20.16
C LEU A 484 -22.81 14.50 -18.91
N SER A 485 -21.80 13.86 -18.33
CA SER A 485 -21.95 13.09 -17.10
C SER A 485 -22.45 13.99 -15.97
N SER A 486 -23.65 13.73 -15.43
CA SER A 486 -24.18 14.42 -14.26
C SER A 486 -23.55 13.84 -12.99
N ASP A 487 -22.23 14.01 -12.83
CA ASP A 487 -21.46 13.44 -11.71
C ASP A 487 -21.48 14.37 -10.47
N PRO A 488 -22.12 13.97 -9.35
CA PRO A 488 -22.17 14.77 -8.12
C PRO A 488 -20.92 14.63 -7.24
N THR A 489 -19.91 13.84 -7.63
CA THR A 489 -18.76 13.50 -6.78
C THR A 489 -17.99 14.72 -6.28
N VAL A 490 -17.73 15.71 -7.15
CA VAL A 490 -16.95 16.90 -6.77
C VAL A 490 -17.67 17.75 -5.70
N PRO A 491 -18.94 18.17 -5.87
CA PRO A 491 -19.68 18.85 -4.81
C PRO A 491 -19.81 18.02 -3.52
N LEU A 492 -19.99 16.71 -3.60
CA LEU A 492 -20.07 15.82 -2.44
C LEU A 492 -18.75 15.79 -1.65
N ASP A 493 -17.62 15.63 -2.34
CA ASP A 493 -16.29 15.60 -1.72
C ASP A 493 -15.94 16.95 -1.07
N ARG A 494 -16.36 18.06 -1.70
CA ARG A 494 -16.17 19.43 -1.21
C ARG A 494 -17.00 19.72 0.04
N LEU A 495 -18.29 19.41 0.03
CA LEU A 495 -19.11 19.57 1.24
C LEU A 495 -18.56 18.74 2.40
N ALA A 496 -18.09 17.55 2.12
CA ALA A 496 -17.64 16.69 3.18
C ALA A 496 -16.28 17.08 3.78
N VAL A 497 -15.37 17.66 3.00
CA VAL A 497 -14.13 18.21 3.58
C VAL A 497 -14.43 19.38 4.52
N ILE A 498 -15.47 20.17 4.21
CA ILE A 498 -15.95 21.25 5.07
C ILE A 498 -16.40 20.69 6.43
N PHE A 499 -17.31 19.71 6.45
CA PHE A 499 -17.79 19.12 7.71
C PHE A 499 -16.70 18.40 8.48
N ARG A 500 -15.81 17.66 7.79
CA ARG A 500 -14.71 16.93 8.44
C ARG A 500 -13.76 17.82 9.25
N HIS A 501 -13.58 19.08 8.84
CA HIS A 501 -12.61 19.99 9.46
C HIS A 501 -13.28 21.17 10.19
N THR A 502 -14.61 21.29 10.17
CA THR A 502 -15.34 22.27 10.97
C THR A 502 -15.67 21.66 12.33
N ASN A 503 -14.66 21.59 13.20
CA ASN A 503 -14.75 21.02 14.55
C ASN A 503 -14.58 22.12 15.60
N PRO A 504 -15.60 22.96 15.84
CA PRO A 504 -15.52 24.02 16.84
C PRO A 504 -15.55 23.47 18.26
N ILE A 505 -15.00 24.23 19.21
CA ILE A 505 -15.11 23.91 20.63
C ILE A 505 -16.49 24.38 21.10
N VAL A 506 -17.37 23.44 21.43
CA VAL A 506 -18.73 23.72 21.91
C VAL A 506 -18.78 23.43 23.41
N GLU A 507 -19.19 24.42 24.20
CA GLU A 507 -19.34 24.25 25.66
C GLU A 507 -20.63 23.50 26.01
N ASN A 508 -20.67 22.92 27.22
CA ASN A 508 -21.78 22.08 27.68
C ASN A 508 -23.13 22.81 27.59
N GLY A 509 -24.06 22.20 26.85
CA GLY A 509 -25.45 22.66 26.72
C GLY A 509 -25.71 23.61 25.54
N GLN A 510 -24.69 23.99 24.77
CA GLN A 510 -24.88 24.76 23.53
C GLN A 510 -25.16 23.84 22.34
N VAL A 511 -26.00 24.31 21.41
CA VAL A 511 -26.29 23.59 20.16
C VAL A 511 -25.09 23.65 19.24
N HIS A 512 -24.70 22.51 18.67
CA HIS A 512 -23.56 22.45 17.76
C HIS A 512 -23.85 23.28 16.48
N PRO A 513 -22.96 24.20 16.05
CA PRO A 513 -23.22 25.08 14.90
C PRO A 513 -23.51 24.33 13.60
N CYS A 514 -22.88 23.17 13.39
CA CYS A 514 -23.10 22.35 12.19
C CYS A 514 -24.49 21.69 12.16
N GLN A 515 -25.18 21.52 13.30
CA GLN A 515 -26.46 20.80 13.36
C GLN A 515 -27.53 21.46 12.48
N LYS A 516 -27.66 22.79 12.55
CA LYS A 516 -28.61 23.54 11.73
C LYS A 516 -28.32 23.40 10.24
N VAL A 517 -27.05 23.54 9.85
CA VAL A 517 -26.64 23.48 8.45
C VAL A 517 -26.81 22.06 7.87
N ILE A 518 -26.57 21.03 8.67
CA ILE A 518 -26.82 19.64 8.26
C ILE A 518 -28.30 19.43 7.92
N GLN A 519 -29.23 19.97 8.72
CA GLN A 519 -30.67 19.88 8.44
C GLN A 519 -31.06 20.57 7.12
N GLU A 520 -30.37 21.67 6.77
CA GLU A 520 -30.59 22.41 5.52
C GLU A 520 -30.08 21.64 4.28
N ILE A 521 -28.94 20.95 4.41
CA ILE A 521 -28.29 20.22 3.32
C ILE A 521 -28.88 18.82 3.13
N TRP A 522 -29.41 18.23 4.20
CA TRP A 522 -29.92 16.86 4.20
C TRP A 522 -30.86 16.50 3.02
N PRO A 523 -31.87 17.31 2.67
CA PRO A 523 -32.79 16.98 1.57
C PRO A 523 -32.08 16.78 0.23
N VAL A 524 -31.11 17.62 -0.11
CA VAL A 524 -30.40 17.52 -1.41
C VAL A 524 -29.49 16.29 -1.45
N LEU A 525 -28.86 15.92 -0.33
CA LEU A 525 -28.03 14.72 -0.26
C LEU A 525 -28.88 13.46 -0.39
N SER A 526 -30.02 13.43 0.30
CA SER A 526 -30.97 12.33 0.22
C SER A 526 -31.49 12.14 -1.21
N GLU A 527 -31.86 13.23 -1.90
CA GLU A 527 -32.32 13.18 -3.28
C GLU A 527 -31.21 12.72 -4.24
N THR A 528 -29.98 13.18 -4.02
CA THR A 528 -28.79 12.76 -4.78
C THR A 528 -28.51 11.27 -4.59
N LEU A 529 -28.55 10.76 -3.35
CA LEU A 529 -28.34 9.34 -3.08
C LEU A 529 -29.41 8.49 -3.79
N ASN A 530 -30.68 8.89 -3.71
CA ASN A 530 -31.76 8.13 -4.33
C ASN A 530 -31.69 8.15 -5.87
N LYS A 531 -31.30 9.27 -6.49
CA LYS A 531 -31.12 9.35 -7.96
C LYS A 531 -29.99 8.43 -8.45
N HIS A 532 -28.94 8.25 -7.65
CA HIS A 532 -27.73 7.52 -8.01
C HIS A 532 -27.56 6.21 -7.24
N SER A 533 -28.63 5.63 -6.69
CA SER A 533 -28.59 4.46 -5.81
C SER A 533 -27.95 3.22 -6.44
N ALA A 534 -27.96 3.10 -7.77
CA ALA A 534 -27.35 2.00 -8.50
C ALA A 534 -25.82 2.15 -8.69
N ASP A 535 -25.26 3.36 -8.60
CA ASP A 535 -23.83 3.61 -8.81
C ASP A 535 -23.06 3.54 -7.49
N ASN A 536 -22.34 2.43 -7.27
CA ASN A 536 -21.55 2.20 -6.06
C ASN A 536 -20.57 3.35 -5.77
N ARG A 537 -19.91 3.89 -6.80
CA ARG A 537 -18.90 4.95 -6.61
C ARG A 537 -19.54 6.22 -6.04
N ILE A 538 -20.72 6.59 -6.52
CA ILE A 538 -21.43 7.79 -6.02
C ILE A 538 -21.99 7.52 -4.62
N VAL A 539 -22.58 6.34 -4.41
CA VAL A 539 -23.13 5.94 -3.10
C VAL A 539 -22.03 5.91 -2.03
N GLU A 540 -20.85 5.36 -2.32
CA GLU A 540 -19.67 5.40 -1.44
C GLU A 540 -19.34 6.83 -0.99
N ARG A 541 -19.36 7.79 -1.93
CA ARG A 541 -19.05 9.21 -1.66
C ARG A 541 -20.13 9.89 -0.81
N CYS A 542 -21.39 9.48 -0.97
CA CYS A 542 -22.49 9.90 -0.10
C CYS A 542 -22.38 9.29 1.31
N CYS A 543 -22.15 7.98 1.42
CA CYS A 543 -22.17 7.25 2.69
C CYS A 543 -20.98 7.56 3.58
N ARG A 544 -19.75 7.53 3.02
CA ARG A 544 -18.50 7.67 3.77
C ARG A 544 -18.38 9.00 4.53
N ARG A 545 -19.22 9.98 4.22
CA ARG A 545 -19.04 11.35 4.70
C ARG A 545 -20.28 12.03 5.30
N TRP A 546 -21.47 11.41 5.24
CA TRP A 546 -22.73 12.03 5.69
C TRP A 546 -23.64 11.14 6.51
N GLY A 547 -23.30 9.87 6.67
CA GLY A 547 -24.37 8.92 6.89
C GLY A 547 -24.89 8.78 8.32
N ALA A 548 -24.40 9.59 9.27
CA ALA A 548 -25.04 9.70 10.58
C ALA A 548 -26.54 10.08 10.49
N PHE A 549 -26.97 10.61 9.33
CA PHE A 549 -28.34 11.06 9.07
C PHE A 549 -29.13 10.16 8.10
N LEU A 550 -28.53 9.10 7.53
CA LEU A 550 -29.14 8.22 6.50
C LEU A 550 -29.95 7.02 7.02
N SER A 551 -30.18 6.92 8.34
CA SER A 551 -30.66 5.70 9.02
C SER A 551 -31.88 5.00 8.36
N PRO A 552 -33.03 5.65 8.07
CA PRO A 552 -34.18 4.92 7.52
C PRO A 552 -34.09 4.63 6.01
N GLN A 553 -33.34 5.43 5.25
CA GLN A 553 -33.23 5.25 3.79
C GLN A 553 -32.20 4.18 3.42
N MET A 554 -31.15 4.04 4.23
CA MET A 554 -30.08 3.07 4.06
C MET A 554 -30.60 1.64 3.90
N VAL A 555 -31.52 1.20 4.77
CA VAL A 555 -32.07 -0.16 4.72
C VAL A 555 -32.84 -0.40 3.42
N ASN A 556 -33.57 0.59 2.92
CA ASN A 556 -34.35 0.47 1.69
C ASN A 556 -33.43 0.37 0.47
N VAL A 557 -32.44 1.25 0.37
CA VAL A 557 -31.47 1.22 -0.74
C VAL A 557 -30.64 -0.06 -0.69
N TYR A 558 -30.17 -0.49 0.47
CA TYR A 558 -29.37 -1.70 0.61
C TYR A 558 -30.12 -2.98 0.22
N ARG A 559 -31.45 -3.00 0.41
CA ARG A 559 -32.30 -4.11 -0.04
C ARG A 559 -32.29 -4.26 -1.56
N GLU A 560 -32.18 -3.17 -2.31
CA GLU A 560 -32.12 -3.17 -3.77
C GLU A 560 -30.69 -3.29 -4.30
N HIS A 561 -29.74 -2.55 -3.68
CA HIS A 561 -28.35 -2.47 -4.08
C HIS A 561 -27.42 -2.65 -2.87
N GLN A 562 -26.74 -3.80 -2.79
CA GLN A 562 -25.96 -4.22 -1.63
C GLN A 562 -24.56 -3.56 -1.56
N HIS A 563 -24.50 -2.23 -1.61
CA HIS A 563 -23.24 -1.49 -1.46
C HIS A 563 -22.70 -1.62 -0.03
N SER A 564 -21.49 -2.18 0.14
CA SER A 564 -20.91 -2.49 1.47
C SER A 564 -20.78 -1.27 2.37
N CYS A 565 -20.61 -0.08 1.79
CA CYS A 565 -20.48 1.20 2.49
C CYS A 565 -21.64 1.54 3.42
N PHE A 566 -22.82 0.95 3.22
CA PHE A 566 -23.95 1.07 4.15
C PHE A 566 -23.72 0.28 5.46
N LEU A 567 -23.04 -0.87 5.39
CA LEU A 567 -22.59 -1.61 6.59
C LEU A 567 -21.53 -0.79 7.35
N TYR A 568 -20.55 -0.24 6.63
CA TYR A 568 -19.55 0.67 7.22
C TYR A 568 -20.23 1.85 7.88
N LEU A 569 -21.23 2.43 7.20
CA LEU A 569 -21.94 3.56 7.74
C LEU A 569 -22.73 3.22 9.00
N GLY A 570 -23.40 2.06 8.99
CA GLY A 570 -24.01 1.51 10.19
C GLY A 570 -23.00 1.41 11.34
N SER A 571 -21.73 1.09 11.04
CA SER A 571 -20.70 0.97 12.07
C SER A 571 -20.39 2.31 12.73
N ILE A 572 -20.41 3.41 11.96
CA ILE A 572 -20.24 4.78 12.48
C ILE A 572 -21.42 5.15 13.37
N LEU A 573 -22.66 4.87 12.93
CA LEU A 573 -23.86 5.12 13.72
C LEU A 573 -23.81 4.40 15.08
N VAL A 574 -23.34 3.16 15.09
CA VAL A 574 -23.20 2.37 16.32
C VAL A 574 -22.05 2.90 17.18
N ASP A 575 -20.96 3.34 16.57
CA ASP A 575 -19.81 3.90 17.31
C ASP A 575 -20.20 5.18 18.08
N GLU A 576 -21.01 6.04 17.46
CA GLU A 576 -21.49 7.31 18.03
C GLU A 576 -22.65 7.12 19.02
N TYR A 577 -23.68 6.36 18.64
CA TYR A 577 -24.94 6.28 19.40
C TYR A 577 -25.15 4.96 20.17
N GLY A 578 -24.26 3.97 20.05
CA GLY A 578 -24.44 2.64 20.64
C GLY A 578 -24.43 2.63 22.18
N MET A 579 -23.82 3.63 22.81
CA MET A 579 -23.84 3.80 24.26
C MET A 579 -25.17 4.33 24.77
N GLU A 580 -25.95 5.04 23.95
CA GLU A 580 -27.23 5.64 24.33
C GLU A 580 -28.35 4.60 24.36
N GLU A 581 -28.94 4.37 25.54
CA GLU A 581 -29.97 3.33 25.71
C GLU A 581 -31.19 3.50 24.79
N GLY A 582 -31.59 4.74 24.51
CA GLY A 582 -32.71 5.04 23.62
C GLY A 582 -32.46 4.67 22.15
N CYS A 583 -31.21 4.53 21.73
CA CYS A 583 -30.82 4.27 20.35
C CYS A 583 -30.52 2.78 20.10
N ARG A 584 -30.19 2.01 21.14
CA ARG A 584 -29.74 0.59 21.03
C ARG A 584 -30.71 -0.30 20.26
N GLN A 585 -32.01 -0.19 20.49
CA GLN A 585 -33.00 -1.03 19.80
C GLN A 585 -33.08 -0.69 18.31
N GLY A 586 -33.16 0.59 17.95
CA GLY A 586 -33.21 1.02 16.55
C GLY A 586 -31.93 0.64 15.78
N LEU A 587 -30.77 0.71 16.43
CA LEU A 587 -29.52 0.23 15.86
C LEU A 587 -29.54 -1.29 15.65
N LEU A 588 -30.04 -2.07 16.63
CA LEU A 588 -30.16 -3.52 16.48
C LEU A 588 -31.11 -3.89 15.32
N ASP A 589 -32.24 -3.20 15.19
CA ASP A 589 -33.19 -3.42 14.10
C ASP A 589 -32.54 -3.12 12.73
N MET A 590 -31.71 -2.08 12.66
CA MET A 590 -30.90 -1.76 11.47
C MET A 590 -29.92 -2.88 11.14
N LEU A 591 -29.15 -3.38 12.12
CA LEU A 591 -28.23 -4.51 11.90
C LEU A 591 -28.97 -5.73 11.34
N GLN A 592 -30.09 -6.09 11.96
CA GLN A 592 -30.91 -7.22 11.53
C GLN A 592 -31.42 -7.04 10.09
N ALA A 593 -31.88 -5.84 9.75
CA ALA A 593 -32.39 -5.56 8.40
C ALA A 593 -31.29 -5.59 7.33
N LEU A 594 -30.07 -5.13 7.65
CA LEU A 594 -28.92 -5.15 6.75
C LEU A 594 -28.38 -6.58 6.58
N CYS A 595 -28.32 -7.37 7.65
CA CYS A 595 -27.79 -8.74 7.60
C CYS A 595 -28.55 -9.66 6.63
N ILE A 596 -29.85 -9.45 6.40
CA ILE A 596 -30.65 -10.30 5.51
C ILE A 596 -30.08 -10.34 4.08
N PRO A 597 -30.02 -9.22 3.32
CA PRO A 597 -29.41 -9.21 2.00
C PRO A 597 -27.90 -9.46 2.03
N THR A 598 -27.20 -9.10 3.12
CA THR A 598 -25.77 -9.44 3.27
C THR A 598 -25.54 -10.96 3.24
N PHE A 599 -26.28 -11.73 4.04
CA PHE A 599 -26.11 -13.17 4.07
C PHE A 599 -26.52 -13.82 2.76
N GLN A 600 -27.60 -13.36 2.11
CA GLN A 600 -27.99 -13.83 0.78
C GLN A 600 -26.89 -13.60 -0.28
N LEU A 601 -26.14 -12.50 -0.16
CA LEU A 601 -25.00 -12.21 -1.02
C LEU A 601 -23.83 -13.16 -0.76
N LEU A 602 -23.53 -13.44 0.53
CA LEU A 602 -22.42 -14.30 0.92
C LEU A 602 -22.71 -15.81 0.71
N GLU A 603 -23.98 -16.22 0.69
CA GLU A 603 -24.42 -17.59 0.38
C GLU A 603 -24.20 -17.99 -1.08
N GLN A 604 -23.94 -17.04 -1.97
CA GLN A 604 -23.66 -17.32 -3.38
C GLN A 604 -22.38 -18.16 -3.54
N PRO A 605 -22.22 -18.91 -4.65
CA PRO A 605 -20.97 -19.61 -4.95
C PRO A 605 -19.80 -18.64 -4.94
N ASN A 606 -18.77 -18.93 -4.14
CA ASN A 606 -17.62 -18.05 -3.89
C ASN A 606 -17.99 -16.65 -3.35
N GLY A 607 -19.13 -16.51 -2.66
CA GLY A 607 -19.65 -15.22 -2.17
C GLY A 607 -18.64 -14.45 -1.30
N LEU A 608 -17.93 -15.15 -0.41
CA LEU A 608 -16.85 -14.53 0.40
C LEU A 608 -15.70 -13.96 -0.45
N GLN A 609 -15.33 -14.65 -1.54
CA GLN A 609 -14.24 -14.22 -2.43
C GLN A 609 -14.68 -13.12 -3.39
N ASN A 610 -15.94 -13.15 -3.83
CA ASN A 610 -16.52 -12.17 -4.75
C ASN A 610 -16.92 -10.86 -4.05
N HIS A 611 -17.18 -10.90 -2.74
CA HIS A 611 -17.64 -9.75 -1.96
C HIS A 611 -16.81 -9.50 -0.69
N PRO A 612 -15.48 -9.34 -0.79
CA PRO A 612 -14.61 -9.12 0.37
C PRO A 612 -14.90 -7.79 1.09
N ASP A 613 -15.27 -6.74 0.35
CA ASP A 613 -15.64 -5.43 0.94
C ASP A 613 -16.87 -5.55 1.85
N THR A 614 -17.85 -6.36 1.44
CA THR A 614 -19.04 -6.66 2.27
C THR A 614 -18.65 -7.42 3.53
N VAL A 615 -17.68 -8.34 3.45
CA VAL A 615 -17.16 -9.06 4.63
C VAL A 615 -16.45 -8.10 5.57
N ASP A 616 -15.56 -7.25 5.05
CA ASP A 616 -14.88 -6.20 5.83
C ASP A 616 -15.93 -5.34 6.58
N ASP A 617 -16.83 -4.69 5.85
CA ASP A 617 -17.76 -3.72 6.43
C ASP A 617 -18.80 -4.36 7.36
N LEU A 618 -19.21 -5.62 7.11
CA LEU A 618 -20.05 -6.39 8.03
C LEU A 618 -19.36 -6.58 9.38
N PHE A 619 -18.09 -6.98 9.38
CA PHE A 619 -17.37 -7.24 10.62
C PHE A 619 -16.86 -5.98 11.30
N ARG A 620 -16.68 -4.87 10.56
CA ARG A 620 -16.54 -3.53 11.16
C ARG A 620 -17.80 -3.14 11.94
N LEU A 621 -18.98 -3.35 11.35
CA LEU A 621 -20.27 -3.11 12.01
C LEU A 621 -20.43 -3.99 13.25
N ALA A 622 -20.20 -5.29 13.13
CA ALA A 622 -20.30 -6.23 14.25
C ALA A 622 -19.30 -5.91 15.38
N ALA A 623 -18.05 -5.53 15.03
CA ALA A 623 -17.05 -5.11 15.99
C ALA A 623 -17.44 -3.82 16.74
N ARG A 624 -18.09 -2.86 16.06
CA ARG A 624 -18.61 -1.66 16.74
C ARG A 624 -19.75 -1.99 17.69
N PHE A 625 -20.66 -2.89 17.31
CA PHE A 625 -21.73 -3.33 18.20
C PHE A 625 -21.20 -4.04 19.46
N ILE A 626 -20.22 -4.92 19.32
CA ILE A 626 -19.68 -5.67 20.46
C ILE A 626 -18.94 -4.75 21.44
N GLN A 627 -18.27 -3.70 20.93
CA GLN A 627 -17.57 -2.70 21.76
C GLN A 627 -18.52 -1.71 22.46
N ARG A 628 -19.63 -1.33 21.84
CA ARG A 628 -20.54 -0.29 22.34
C ARG A 628 -21.74 -0.83 23.13
N SER A 629 -22.33 -1.92 22.67
CA SER A 629 -23.51 -2.52 23.31
C SER A 629 -23.46 -4.05 23.25
N PRO A 630 -22.48 -4.69 23.94
CA PRO A 630 -22.23 -6.13 23.81
C PRO A 630 -23.43 -6.99 24.18
N ILE A 631 -24.11 -6.68 25.28
CA ILE A 631 -25.26 -7.47 25.77
C ILE A 631 -26.42 -7.44 24.79
N THR A 632 -26.68 -6.30 24.16
CA THR A 632 -27.73 -6.15 23.14
C THR A 632 -27.48 -7.08 21.96
N LEU A 633 -26.24 -7.14 21.47
CA LEU A 633 -25.87 -8.00 20.35
C LEU A 633 -25.87 -9.48 20.77
N LEU A 634 -25.23 -9.83 21.89
CA LEU A 634 -25.08 -11.22 22.36
C LEU A 634 -26.42 -11.89 22.68
N ARG A 635 -27.43 -11.14 23.14
CA ARG A 635 -28.79 -11.66 23.37
C ARG A 635 -29.65 -11.72 22.10
N SER A 636 -29.18 -11.16 21.00
CA SER A 636 -29.94 -11.10 19.76
C SER A 636 -29.83 -12.40 18.94
N GLN A 637 -30.88 -12.71 18.17
CA GLN A 637 -30.90 -13.89 17.30
C GLN A 637 -29.94 -13.78 16.10
N VAL A 638 -29.63 -12.55 15.65
CA VAL A 638 -28.73 -12.31 14.51
C VAL A 638 -27.27 -12.62 14.86
N MET A 639 -26.91 -12.70 16.14
CA MET A 639 -25.56 -13.06 16.56
C MET A 639 -25.13 -14.45 16.07
N ILE A 640 -26.06 -15.41 16.06
CA ILE A 640 -25.78 -16.80 15.67
C ILE A 640 -25.25 -16.89 14.23
N PRO A 641 -25.95 -16.36 13.20
CA PRO A 641 -25.41 -16.37 11.84
C PRO A 641 -24.17 -15.48 11.67
N ILE A 642 -24.05 -14.35 12.39
CA ILE A 642 -22.83 -13.52 12.36
C ILE A 642 -21.60 -14.35 12.79
N LEU A 643 -21.73 -15.16 13.85
CA LEU A 643 -20.64 -16.03 14.31
C LEU A 643 -20.26 -17.10 13.29
N GLN A 644 -21.26 -17.71 12.64
CA GLN A 644 -21.03 -18.71 11.60
C GLN A 644 -20.27 -18.11 10.40
N TRP A 645 -20.68 -16.92 9.96
CA TRP A 645 -19.99 -16.19 8.91
C TRP A 645 -18.60 -15.72 9.33
N ALA A 646 -18.40 -15.35 10.59
CA ALA A 646 -17.07 -14.96 11.10
C ALA A 646 -16.09 -16.13 11.00
N ILE A 647 -16.50 -17.32 11.43
CA ILE A 647 -15.68 -18.53 11.32
C ILE A 647 -15.44 -18.91 9.86
N ALA A 648 -16.46 -18.82 9.00
CA ALA A 648 -16.30 -19.13 7.58
C ALA A 648 -15.34 -18.15 6.88
N ALA A 649 -15.41 -16.86 7.23
CA ALA A 649 -14.62 -15.79 6.63
C ALA A 649 -13.15 -15.79 7.05
N THR A 650 -12.74 -16.55 8.08
CA THR A 650 -11.31 -16.64 8.44
C THR A 650 -10.45 -17.26 7.33
N THR A 651 -11.04 -17.99 6.37
CA THR A 651 -10.32 -18.59 5.23
C THR A 651 -10.10 -17.63 4.06
N LEU A 652 -10.72 -16.46 4.10
CA LEU A 652 -10.66 -15.49 3.00
C LEU A 652 -9.29 -14.83 2.95
N ASP A 653 -8.54 -15.07 1.87
CA ASP A 653 -7.27 -14.40 1.58
C ASP A 653 -7.53 -12.99 1.02
N HIS A 654 -7.96 -12.09 1.90
CA HIS A 654 -8.11 -10.68 1.62
C HIS A 654 -7.72 -9.88 2.85
N ARG A 655 -6.74 -8.98 2.71
CA ARG A 655 -6.08 -8.29 3.83
C ARG A 655 -7.05 -7.57 4.77
N ASP A 656 -7.91 -6.69 4.22
CA ASP A 656 -8.79 -5.85 5.04
C ASP A 656 -9.93 -6.65 5.67
N ALA A 657 -10.65 -7.45 4.87
CA ALA A 657 -11.68 -8.37 5.34
C ALA A 657 -11.17 -9.32 6.45
N ASN A 658 -9.99 -9.93 6.28
CA ASN A 658 -9.43 -10.82 7.30
C ASN A 658 -9.12 -10.05 8.59
N CYS A 659 -8.50 -8.87 8.49
CA CYS A 659 -8.21 -8.01 9.63
C CYS A 659 -9.50 -7.66 10.41
N SER A 660 -10.58 -7.29 9.72
CA SER A 660 -11.87 -6.98 10.36
C SER A 660 -12.54 -8.19 11.00
N VAL A 661 -12.48 -9.37 10.37
CA VAL A 661 -12.97 -10.64 10.95
C VAL A 661 -12.21 -10.98 12.23
N MET A 662 -10.87 -10.96 12.19
CA MET A 662 -10.04 -11.29 13.34
C MET A 662 -10.23 -10.29 14.48
N LYS A 663 -10.32 -9.00 14.16
CA LYS A 663 -10.62 -7.94 15.13
C LYS A 663 -11.97 -8.16 15.81
N PHE A 664 -13.01 -8.48 15.04
CA PHE A 664 -14.32 -8.81 15.60
C PHE A 664 -14.24 -10.02 16.54
N LEU A 665 -13.60 -11.12 16.12
CA LEU A 665 -13.47 -12.33 16.93
C LEU A 665 -12.70 -12.05 18.23
N ARG A 666 -11.60 -11.29 18.16
CA ARG A 666 -10.82 -10.87 19.32
C ARG A 666 -11.68 -10.06 20.29
N ASP A 667 -12.30 -8.99 19.82
CA ASP A 667 -13.07 -8.07 20.66
C ASP A 667 -14.32 -8.76 21.26
N LEU A 668 -14.93 -9.69 20.51
CA LEU A 668 -16.00 -10.56 20.99
C LEU A 668 -15.56 -11.40 22.18
N ILE A 669 -14.45 -12.12 22.06
CA ILE A 669 -13.99 -13.01 23.13
C ILE A 669 -13.51 -12.19 24.33
N HIS A 670 -12.80 -11.08 24.06
CA HIS A 670 -12.34 -10.14 25.07
C HIS A 670 -13.48 -9.54 25.91
N THR A 671 -14.70 -9.47 25.37
CA THR A 671 -15.90 -9.01 26.10
C THR A 671 -16.18 -9.80 27.38
N GLY A 672 -15.76 -11.07 27.46
CA GLY A 672 -15.90 -11.91 28.65
C GLY A 672 -14.84 -11.67 29.73
N VAL A 673 -13.82 -10.84 29.44
CA VAL A 673 -12.69 -10.51 30.32
C VAL A 673 -12.64 -9.02 30.65
N ALA A 674 -13.00 -8.16 29.70
CA ALA A 674 -12.89 -6.71 29.82
C ALA A 674 -13.78 -6.12 30.94
N ASN A 675 -13.33 -5.01 31.52
CA ASN A 675 -14.10 -4.17 32.45
C ASN A 675 -14.81 -4.98 33.53
N ASP A 676 -14.04 -5.74 34.33
CA ASP A 676 -14.54 -6.59 35.41
C ASP A 676 -15.20 -5.82 36.57
N HIS A 677 -14.98 -4.52 36.63
CA HIS A 677 -15.61 -3.61 37.59
C HIS A 677 -17.04 -3.17 37.22
N GLU A 678 -17.51 -3.42 35.98
CA GLU A 678 -18.85 -3.02 35.54
C GLU A 678 -19.93 -3.97 36.07
N GLU A 679 -21.11 -3.44 36.38
CA GLU A 679 -22.24 -4.21 36.93
C GLU A 679 -22.71 -5.34 35.99
N ASP A 680 -22.44 -5.18 34.69
CA ASP A 680 -22.87 -6.07 33.62
C ASP A 680 -21.86 -7.20 33.32
N PHE A 681 -20.72 -7.23 34.01
CA PHE A 681 -19.61 -8.15 33.75
C PHE A 681 -20.01 -9.62 33.82
N GLU A 682 -20.70 -10.04 34.89
CA GLU A 682 -21.11 -11.44 35.05
C GLU A 682 -22.07 -11.90 33.94
N VAL A 683 -22.91 -11.00 33.44
CA VAL A 683 -23.80 -11.28 32.31
C VAL A 683 -22.99 -11.45 31.03
N ARG A 684 -22.02 -10.56 30.77
CA ARG A 684 -21.13 -10.66 29.59
C ARG A 684 -20.32 -11.95 29.61
N LYS A 685 -19.73 -12.28 30.76
CA LYS A 685 -18.94 -13.50 30.97
C LYS A 685 -19.76 -14.77 30.71
N GLU A 686 -20.97 -14.85 31.23
CA GLU A 686 -21.87 -15.98 30.99
C GLU A 686 -22.23 -16.13 29.50
N LEU A 687 -22.58 -15.03 28.83
CA LEU A 687 -22.91 -15.05 27.41
C LEU A 687 -21.71 -15.49 26.54
N ILE A 688 -20.50 -15.02 26.84
CA ILE A 688 -19.29 -15.44 26.12
C ILE A 688 -18.96 -16.91 26.40
N ASN A 689 -19.13 -17.40 27.64
CA ASN A 689 -18.95 -18.82 27.94
C ASN A 689 -19.91 -19.71 27.14
N GLN A 690 -21.14 -19.26 26.90
CA GLN A 690 -22.09 -19.98 26.04
C GLN A 690 -21.60 -20.05 24.59
N VAL A 691 -21.09 -18.94 24.05
CA VAL A 691 -20.48 -18.91 22.70
C VAL A 691 -19.27 -19.84 22.62
N MET A 692 -18.37 -19.78 23.61
CA MET A 692 -17.15 -20.60 23.67
C MET A 692 -17.47 -22.09 23.79
N THR A 693 -18.52 -22.44 24.54
CA THR A 693 -18.96 -23.84 24.67
C THR A 693 -19.48 -24.40 23.35
N GLN A 694 -20.18 -23.59 22.56
CA GLN A 694 -20.78 -24.03 21.29
C GLN A 694 -19.78 -24.02 20.12
N LEU A 695 -18.94 -22.99 20.01
CA LEU A 695 -18.13 -22.73 18.82
C LEU A 695 -16.61 -22.78 19.07
N GLY A 696 -16.15 -22.82 20.32
CA GLY A 696 -14.73 -22.70 20.66
C GLY A 696 -13.83 -23.73 19.95
N GLN A 697 -14.23 -25.01 19.95
CA GLN A 697 -13.47 -26.06 19.26
C GLN A 697 -13.42 -25.86 17.73
N GLN A 698 -14.53 -25.43 17.13
CA GLN A 698 -14.61 -25.17 15.68
C GLN A 698 -13.73 -23.99 15.31
N LEU A 699 -13.78 -22.90 16.09
CA LEU A 699 -12.97 -21.71 15.87
C LEU A 699 -11.48 -22.03 15.95
N VAL A 700 -11.03 -22.73 16.99
CA VAL A 700 -9.60 -23.11 17.14
C VAL A 700 -9.14 -24.01 15.99
N ASN A 701 -9.98 -24.94 15.53
CA ASN A 701 -9.66 -25.77 14.37
C ASN A 701 -9.53 -24.91 13.10
N GLN A 702 -10.49 -24.02 12.87
CA GLN A 702 -10.52 -23.16 11.70
C GLN A 702 -9.31 -22.23 11.65
N LEU A 703 -9.00 -21.53 12.75
CA LEU A 703 -7.85 -20.63 12.85
C LEU A 703 -6.54 -21.35 12.54
N LEU A 704 -6.37 -22.57 13.07
CA LEU A 704 -5.19 -23.38 12.81
C LEU A 704 -5.10 -23.82 11.33
N GLN A 705 -6.22 -24.25 10.74
CA GLN A 705 -6.27 -24.61 9.32
C GLN A 705 -5.94 -23.41 8.43
N THR A 706 -6.48 -22.23 8.76
CA THR A 706 -6.25 -21.02 7.96
C THR A 706 -4.79 -20.57 8.00
N CYS A 707 -4.13 -20.64 9.16
CA CYS A 707 -2.70 -20.33 9.27
C CYS A 707 -1.81 -21.32 8.50
N CYS A 708 -2.23 -22.58 8.38
CA CYS A 708 -1.42 -23.61 7.71
C CYS A 708 -1.62 -23.63 6.20
N PHE A 709 -2.83 -23.35 5.70
CA PHE A 709 -3.20 -23.68 4.31
C PHE A 709 -3.84 -22.55 3.51
N CYS A 710 -4.44 -21.55 4.16
CA CYS A 710 -5.27 -20.57 3.46
C CYS A 710 -4.63 -19.18 3.39
N LEU A 711 -4.06 -18.70 4.51
CA LEU A 711 -3.67 -17.31 4.64
C LEU A 711 -2.15 -17.12 4.57
N PRO A 712 -1.68 -15.99 4.02
CA PRO A 712 -0.27 -15.64 4.06
C PRO A 712 0.19 -15.23 5.48
N PRO A 713 1.51 -15.24 5.75
CA PRO A 713 2.07 -15.04 7.10
C PRO A 713 1.76 -13.69 7.76
N TYR A 714 1.33 -12.67 7.02
CA TYR A 714 1.00 -11.36 7.59
C TYR A 714 -0.23 -11.41 8.53
N THR A 715 -1.05 -12.46 8.45
CA THR A 715 -2.25 -12.66 9.29
C THR A 715 -1.96 -13.32 10.65
N LEU A 716 -0.75 -13.86 10.83
CA LEU A 716 -0.38 -14.59 12.05
C LEU A 716 -0.49 -13.76 13.34
N PRO A 717 -0.13 -12.46 13.37
CA PRO A 717 -0.33 -11.63 14.57
C PRO A 717 -1.82 -11.54 14.96
N ASP A 718 -2.70 -11.30 14.00
CA ASP A 718 -4.14 -11.15 14.23
C ASP A 718 -4.77 -12.46 14.74
N VAL A 719 -4.39 -13.60 14.15
CA VAL A 719 -4.84 -14.92 14.63
C VAL A 719 -4.30 -15.22 16.03
N ALA A 720 -3.05 -14.85 16.32
CA ALA A 720 -2.45 -15.05 17.63
C ALA A 720 -3.20 -14.25 18.73
N GLU A 721 -3.65 -13.03 18.43
CA GLU A 721 -4.49 -12.25 19.35
C GLU A 721 -5.82 -12.96 19.66
N VAL A 722 -6.49 -13.54 18.66
CA VAL A 722 -7.72 -14.31 18.88
C VAL A 722 -7.46 -15.53 19.76
N LEU A 723 -6.41 -16.31 19.47
CA LEU A 723 -6.04 -17.48 20.28
C LEU A 723 -5.68 -17.10 21.72
N TRP A 724 -5.02 -15.95 21.90
CA TRP A 724 -4.69 -15.40 23.20
C TRP A 724 -5.96 -15.09 24.01
N GLU A 725 -6.96 -14.40 23.42
CA GLU A 725 -8.21 -14.11 24.12
C GLU A 725 -8.98 -15.40 24.52
N ILE A 726 -8.95 -16.45 23.68
CA ILE A 726 -9.53 -17.75 24.04
C ILE A 726 -8.86 -18.35 25.29
N MET A 727 -7.53 -18.23 25.38
CA MET A 727 -6.77 -18.70 26.54
C MET A 727 -7.09 -17.92 27.81
N GLN A 728 -7.41 -16.63 27.69
CA GLN A 728 -7.77 -15.78 28.84
C GLN A 728 -9.12 -16.16 29.44
N ILE A 729 -10.06 -16.67 28.63
CA ILE A 729 -11.36 -17.17 29.11
C ILE A 729 -11.21 -18.50 29.85
N ASP A 730 -10.67 -19.54 29.19
CA ASP A 730 -10.50 -20.88 29.77
C ASP A 730 -9.30 -21.60 29.15
N ARG A 731 -8.12 -21.39 29.75
CA ARG A 731 -6.86 -22.00 29.33
C ARG A 731 -6.89 -23.54 29.33
N PRO A 732 -7.34 -24.24 30.40
CA PRO A 732 -7.45 -25.71 30.38
C PRO A 732 -8.27 -26.25 29.20
N THR A 733 -9.43 -25.63 28.92
CA THR A 733 -10.28 -26.06 27.81
C THR A 733 -9.63 -25.75 26.45
N PHE A 734 -8.97 -24.59 26.31
CA PHE A 734 -8.18 -24.26 25.13
C PHE A 734 -7.08 -25.28 24.84
N CYS A 735 -6.32 -25.71 25.86
CA CYS A 735 -5.27 -26.71 25.71
C CYS A 735 -5.80 -28.00 25.06
N ARG A 736 -7.00 -28.43 25.45
CA ARG A 736 -7.69 -29.60 24.88
C ARG A 736 -8.14 -29.34 23.44
N TRP A 737 -8.71 -28.17 23.16
CA TRP A 737 -9.13 -27.81 21.81
C TRP A 737 -7.97 -27.75 20.83
N LEU A 738 -6.86 -27.13 21.22
CA LEU A 738 -5.65 -27.04 20.42
C LEU A 738 -5.05 -28.43 20.17
N GLU A 739 -5.01 -29.30 21.18
CA GLU A 739 -4.56 -30.69 21.01
C GLU A 739 -5.42 -31.44 19.99
N ASN A 740 -6.75 -31.30 20.05
CA ASN A 740 -7.66 -31.93 19.09
C ASN A 740 -7.43 -31.41 17.67
N SER A 741 -7.27 -30.10 17.49
CA SER A 741 -7.01 -29.50 16.18
C SER A 741 -5.68 -29.96 15.59
N LEU A 742 -4.61 -30.01 16.40
CA LEU A 742 -3.30 -30.51 15.96
C LEU A 742 -3.31 -31.99 15.58
N LYS A 743 -4.18 -32.80 16.22
CA LYS A 743 -4.36 -34.21 15.83
C LYS A 743 -5.00 -34.35 14.45
N GLY A 744 -5.87 -33.41 14.07
CA GLY A 744 -6.62 -33.40 12.81
C GLY A 744 -5.86 -32.82 11.60
N LEU A 745 -4.67 -32.23 11.80
CA LEU A 745 -3.87 -31.70 10.69
C LEU A 745 -3.25 -32.84 9.85
N PRO A 746 -3.18 -32.67 8.50
CA PRO A 746 -2.44 -33.59 7.64
C PRO A 746 -0.93 -33.52 7.97
N LYS A 747 -0.33 -34.69 8.26
CA LYS A 747 1.08 -34.79 8.72
C LYS A 747 2.05 -35.22 7.62
N GLU A 748 1.51 -35.76 6.52
CA GLU A 748 2.25 -36.35 5.41
C GLU A 748 1.72 -35.79 4.09
N THR A 749 2.61 -35.55 3.12
CA THR A 749 2.20 -35.30 1.74
C THR A 749 1.72 -36.58 1.08
N THR A 750 1.01 -36.45 -0.05
CA THR A 750 0.63 -37.56 -0.93
C THR A 750 1.84 -38.44 -1.37
N GLY A 751 3.06 -37.89 -1.33
CA GLY A 751 4.31 -38.59 -1.61
C GLY A 751 5.02 -39.22 -0.39
N GLY A 752 4.38 -39.25 0.78
CA GLY A 752 4.93 -39.85 2.01
C GLY A 752 6.04 -39.04 2.69
N ALA A 753 6.22 -37.77 2.31
CA ALA A 753 7.17 -36.89 3.00
C ALA A 753 6.55 -36.36 4.28
N ILE A 754 7.27 -36.49 5.40
CA ILE A 754 6.85 -35.95 6.70
C ILE A 754 6.92 -34.41 6.63
N GLN A 755 5.76 -33.75 6.65
CA GLN A 755 5.69 -32.28 6.68
C GLN A 755 5.84 -31.74 8.11
N VAL A 756 5.22 -32.42 9.08
CA VAL A 756 5.24 -32.01 10.49
C VAL A 756 5.49 -33.21 11.39
N THR A 757 6.57 -33.16 12.16
CA THR A 757 6.93 -34.22 13.11
C THR A 757 6.09 -34.13 14.38
N HIS A 758 5.92 -35.27 15.07
CA HIS A 758 5.26 -35.28 16.38
C HIS A 758 5.95 -34.35 17.40
N LYS A 759 7.29 -34.23 17.33
CA LYS A 759 8.04 -33.30 18.18
C LYS A 759 7.64 -31.85 17.90
N GLN A 760 7.55 -31.43 16.63
CA GLN A 760 7.13 -30.07 16.27
C GLN A 760 5.71 -29.76 16.75
N LEU A 761 4.77 -30.71 16.62
CA LEU A 761 3.40 -30.53 17.13
C LEU A 761 3.39 -30.35 18.66
N THR A 762 4.15 -31.18 19.38
CA THR A 762 4.27 -31.09 20.84
C THR A 762 4.95 -29.80 21.28
N ASP A 763 6.04 -29.39 20.61
CA ASP A 763 6.75 -28.15 20.91
C ASP A 763 5.87 -26.93 20.61
N PHE A 764 5.11 -26.93 19.52
CA PHE A 764 4.16 -25.87 19.19
C PHE A 764 3.02 -25.77 20.22
N HIS A 765 2.37 -26.89 20.55
CA HIS A 765 1.34 -26.93 21.60
C HIS A 765 1.86 -26.36 22.91
N LYS A 766 3.07 -26.76 23.31
CA LYS A 766 3.72 -26.27 24.53
C LYS A 766 4.10 -24.79 24.46
N GLN A 767 4.51 -24.28 23.30
CA GLN A 767 4.84 -22.86 23.13
C GLN A 767 3.61 -21.97 23.24
N VAL A 768 2.48 -22.41 22.68
CA VAL A 768 1.23 -21.64 22.70
C VAL A 768 0.53 -21.72 24.05
N THR A 769 0.56 -22.87 24.74
CA THR A 769 -0.18 -23.07 26.00
C THR A 769 0.55 -22.62 27.27
N ARG A 770 1.84 -22.28 27.15
CA ARG A 770 2.62 -21.61 28.20
C ARG A 770 2.12 -20.18 28.39
#